data_AF-A0A7X6YCT6-F1
#
_entry.id   AF-A0A7X6YCT6-F1
#
_cell.length_a   1.000
_cell.length_b   1.000
_cell.length_c   1.000
_cell.angle_alpha   90.00
_cell.angle_beta   90.00
_cell.angle_gamma   90.00
#
_symmetry.space_group_name_H-M   'P 1'
#
loop_
_entity.id
_entity.type
_entity.pdbx_description
1 polymer ?
#
loop_
_entity_poly.entity_id
_entity_poly.type
_entity_poly.pdbx_seq_one_letter_code
_entity_poly.pdbx_strand_id
1 'polypeptide(L)'
;AMHGPSAPEGIVSNNTWAAAMWVWSGNRANHEPTVVCWGMRKGLNRQNCSLNHASTESRAASFFGLDPKYSSGAPALDSWQHIVFSYDGATTGQGLTVYVNGEQRQLDLHVNTLIIPHDGQTILLGNQHNSSPYGVESRPYEGFLGELMLFDNTLTQAEAALLYTNGMPTYVGASALPDADQVFESLVHDNWTDAEGWRNGHVPYNNSALVTGAGVAAAVDSAVPSFKNLRVDQGAALTVEGVSFRPDGAVAVSNSAAMHIIAGGLLDPAGQVYLGNGATLDVAGAGSKLFVQAINNSVRVGNNTLTPSLLNVADGAELEVRNSTLQVSYNSDAAPGHGTLALSNATLTVGSTTIGGSLVVGHQSGEGLLTAYDSVITVVNGSVQVASSWNNGTAHAGLVLDNTLLTIAGGLRLGYCENEMYYRSLNVASPIHIRNKSSVTVNSEFILGNRNAASDFNQAMTPNAPSVMVLDDATLTLNNWGSVARQNGLGTLIITNNAQVIKKGQHHFRIGTDGNATTGQGANTNPFTEGRVIISAGGLLDVQAPTNELRIATAATDNGVLTIGEGGLVKAFTVTGAGTRGALEFDGGTLQARASTNAFITCAVPLTVNAGKQAHLDTQAFDIAIPRPFGGPGGLHKLGSGSLTLAALSTNTGPVTVEAGTLIIPDGCGVGGLLTIPATGASVQLGTLQAADTVTVGGLYLQGDLTLELIAPGVCDRVVFTAAAGVTSEQDARLLLGFEPEQENVLFSDPSVKYMLAHAPAELAAPPVFANLPAGWFVAVLTDPEGGVNYVLSGKLGSLLFLK
;
A
#
# COMPACT_ATOMS: atom_id res chain seq x y z
N ALA A 1 27.94 31.14 -23.20
CA ALA A 1 28.80 32.33 -23.10
C ALA A 1 29.12 32.51 -21.63
N MET A 2 30.39 32.57 -21.25
CA MET A 2 30.83 32.74 -19.85
C MET A 2 31.51 34.09 -19.73
N HIS A 3 30.98 34.99 -18.89
CA HIS A 3 31.62 36.26 -18.60
C HIS A 3 32.64 36.08 -17.47
N GLY A 4 33.86 36.52 -17.71
CA GLY A 4 34.96 36.54 -16.76
C GLY A 4 35.20 37.94 -16.19
N PRO A 5 36.39 38.19 -15.61
CA PRO A 5 36.74 39.49 -15.05
C PRO A 5 36.89 40.50 -16.19
N SER A 6 36.85 41.80 -15.85
CA SER A 6 37.29 42.83 -16.78
C SER A 6 38.69 42.52 -17.27
N ALA A 7 38.92 42.69 -18.58
CA ALA A 7 40.24 42.52 -19.15
C ALA A 7 41.25 43.42 -18.41
N PRO A 8 42.33 42.86 -17.81
CA PRO A 8 43.24 43.60 -16.95
C PRO A 8 43.98 44.68 -17.73
N GLU A 9 44.40 45.74 -17.03
CA GLU A 9 45.09 46.89 -17.64
C GLU A 9 46.23 46.44 -18.56
N GLY A 10 47.04 45.46 -18.13
CA GLY A 10 48.15 44.94 -18.92
C GLY A 10 47.79 44.40 -20.31
N ILE A 11 46.58 43.88 -20.53
CA ILE A 11 46.15 43.42 -21.88
C ILE A 11 45.23 44.43 -22.58
N VAL A 12 44.90 45.56 -21.93
CA VAL A 12 44.05 46.62 -22.48
C VAL A 12 44.75 47.98 -22.69
N SER A 13 45.85 48.25 -21.99
CA SER A 13 46.63 49.50 -22.03
C SER A 13 48.10 49.32 -22.44
N ASN A 14 48.63 48.08 -22.47
CA ASN A 14 49.91 47.76 -23.12
C ASN A 14 49.64 47.10 -24.47
N ASN A 15 50.30 47.60 -25.51
CA ASN A 15 50.02 47.20 -26.89
C ASN A 15 50.32 45.71 -27.19
N THR A 16 50.95 44.96 -26.28
CA THR A 16 51.31 43.55 -26.47
C THR A 16 50.50 42.62 -25.58
N TRP A 17 50.08 41.46 -26.11
CA TRP A 17 49.44 40.42 -25.30
C TRP A 17 49.62 39.05 -25.92
N ALA A 18 49.43 38.00 -25.12
CA ALA A 18 49.32 36.63 -25.61
C ALA A 18 48.22 35.86 -24.90
N ALA A 19 47.64 34.88 -25.59
CA ALA A 19 46.64 33.97 -25.06
C ALA A 19 46.99 32.54 -25.45
N ALA A 20 47.19 31.66 -24.47
CA ALA A 20 47.44 30.24 -24.66
C ALA A 20 46.27 29.42 -24.13
N MET A 21 45.86 28.38 -24.84
CA MET A 21 44.69 27.58 -24.47
C MET A 21 44.71 26.19 -25.12
N TRP A 22 44.15 25.20 -24.43
CA TRP A 22 43.73 23.94 -25.02
C TRP A 22 42.29 24.02 -25.49
N VAL A 23 42.03 23.60 -26.72
CA VAL A 23 40.68 23.59 -27.31
C VAL A 23 40.39 22.26 -27.97
N TRP A 24 39.14 21.82 -27.87
CA TRP A 24 38.63 20.64 -28.57
C TRP A 24 37.27 20.97 -29.17
N SER A 25 37.01 20.58 -30.41
CA SER A 25 35.68 20.68 -31.01
C SER A 25 35.45 19.51 -31.96
N GLY A 26 34.22 18.99 -32.00
CA GLY A 26 33.83 17.87 -32.85
C GLY A 26 33.18 18.27 -34.17
N ASN A 27 32.95 19.56 -34.41
CA ASN A 27 32.37 20.05 -35.66
C ASN A 27 33.00 21.38 -36.07
N ARG A 28 32.72 21.85 -37.30
CA ARG A 28 33.06 23.22 -37.70
C ARG A 28 31.80 24.04 -37.83
N ALA A 29 31.88 25.30 -37.40
CA ALA A 29 30.80 26.25 -37.57
C ALA A 29 31.01 27.14 -38.80
N ASN A 30 29.92 27.46 -39.51
CA ASN A 30 29.90 28.38 -40.66
C ASN A 30 29.91 29.87 -40.26
N HIS A 31 30.47 30.16 -39.08
CA HIS A 31 30.60 31.48 -38.51
C HIS A 31 31.99 31.67 -37.87
N GLU A 32 32.08 32.56 -36.89
CA GLU A 32 33.27 32.90 -36.11
C GLU A 32 33.20 32.23 -34.73
N PRO A 33 33.40 30.91 -34.60
CA PRO A 33 33.28 30.19 -33.34
C PRO A 33 34.34 30.65 -32.33
N THR A 34 33.96 31.60 -31.48
CA THR A 34 34.88 32.33 -30.62
C THR A 34 35.06 31.64 -29.28
N VAL A 35 36.30 31.25 -29.02
CA VAL A 35 36.70 30.58 -27.79
C VAL A 35 36.85 31.58 -26.65
N VAL A 36 37.56 32.68 -26.90
CA VAL A 36 37.77 33.79 -25.97
C VAL A 36 37.68 35.12 -26.70
N CYS A 37 37.07 36.11 -26.05
CA CYS A 37 36.81 37.43 -26.60
C CYS A 37 37.01 38.50 -25.53
N TRP A 38 37.55 39.65 -25.93
CA TRP A 38 37.42 40.91 -25.22
C TRP A 38 37.27 42.04 -26.25
N GLY A 39 36.72 43.18 -25.86
CA GLY A 39 36.32 44.19 -26.83
C GLY A 39 34.92 43.96 -27.40
N MET A 40 34.19 45.04 -27.70
CA MET A 40 32.90 45.01 -28.40
C MET A 40 32.99 45.05 -29.94
N ARG A 41 32.41 44.06 -30.62
CA ARG A 41 32.29 44.02 -32.09
C ARG A 41 31.54 45.20 -32.69
N LYS A 42 30.42 45.60 -32.09
CA LYS A 42 29.51 46.64 -32.62
C LYS A 42 29.42 47.88 -31.70
N GLY A 43 30.37 48.03 -30.78
CA GLY A 43 30.44 49.20 -29.89
C GLY A 43 30.78 50.49 -30.65
N LEU A 44 30.64 51.65 -29.97
CA LEU A 44 30.87 52.98 -30.56
C LEU A 44 32.22 53.11 -31.29
N ASN A 45 33.23 52.42 -30.78
CA ASN A 45 34.58 52.47 -31.33
C ASN A 45 34.96 51.22 -32.17
N ARG A 46 34.05 50.23 -32.29
CA ARG A 46 34.21 48.99 -33.08
C ARG A 46 35.52 48.22 -32.78
N GLN A 47 35.66 47.80 -31.52
CA GLN A 47 36.93 47.41 -30.90
C GLN A 47 36.83 45.97 -30.42
N ASN A 48 37.26 44.96 -31.20
CA ASN A 48 36.99 43.55 -30.88
C ASN A 48 38.21 42.68 -31.08
N CYS A 49 38.53 41.86 -30.10
CA CYS A 49 39.46 40.75 -30.19
C CYS A 49 38.70 39.45 -29.94
N SER A 50 38.53 38.63 -30.98
CA SER A 50 37.91 37.31 -30.88
C SER A 50 38.87 36.25 -31.37
N LEU A 51 39.26 35.34 -30.49
CA LEU A 51 40.14 34.22 -30.80
C LEU A 51 39.29 32.98 -31.10
N ASN A 52 39.48 32.41 -32.28
CA ASN A 52 38.54 31.44 -32.85
C ASN A 52 39.17 30.05 -33.00
N HIS A 53 38.33 29.02 -32.88
CA HIS A 53 38.67 27.65 -33.23
C HIS A 53 37.48 26.96 -33.89
N ALA A 54 37.75 26.06 -34.85
CA ALA A 54 36.74 25.27 -35.56
C ALA A 54 35.83 26.05 -36.54
N SER A 55 36.33 27.10 -37.21
CA SER A 55 35.60 27.73 -38.33
C SER A 55 35.69 26.90 -39.62
N THR A 56 34.61 26.84 -40.41
CA THR A 56 34.65 26.26 -41.77
C THR A 56 35.49 27.09 -42.73
N GLU A 57 35.65 28.39 -42.47
CA GLU A 57 36.48 29.30 -43.27
C GLU A 57 37.94 29.35 -42.81
N SER A 58 38.36 28.46 -41.89
CA SER A 58 39.70 28.47 -41.31
C SER A 58 40.10 29.78 -40.61
N ARG A 59 39.12 30.53 -40.08
CA ARG A 59 39.36 31.74 -39.27
C ARG A 59 40.10 31.39 -37.98
N ALA A 60 41.27 31.98 -37.78
CA ALA A 60 42.06 31.88 -36.56
C ALA A 60 41.58 32.90 -35.51
N ALA A 61 41.20 34.10 -35.97
CA ALA A 61 40.67 35.16 -35.14
C ALA A 61 39.70 36.04 -35.95
N SER A 62 38.98 36.91 -35.25
CA SER A 62 38.08 37.90 -35.84
C SER A 62 38.24 39.24 -35.13
N PHE A 63 38.65 40.25 -35.88
CA PHE A 63 38.78 41.64 -35.46
C PHE A 63 37.87 42.51 -36.31
N PHE A 64 37.61 43.74 -35.87
CA PHE A 64 36.81 44.63 -36.69
C PHE A 64 37.55 44.98 -37.99
N GLY A 65 37.01 44.52 -39.12
CA GLY A 65 37.58 44.74 -40.45
C GLY A 65 38.70 43.79 -40.85
N LEU A 66 39.08 42.81 -40.01
CA LEU A 66 40.14 41.84 -40.31
C LEU A 66 39.78 40.46 -39.74
N ASP A 67 39.75 39.44 -40.59
CA ASP A 67 39.57 38.03 -40.22
C ASP A 67 40.81 37.22 -40.62
N PRO A 68 41.84 37.10 -39.76
CA PRO A 68 43.02 36.28 -40.06
C PRO A 68 42.62 34.82 -40.21
N LYS A 69 43.02 34.19 -41.32
CA LYS A 69 42.72 32.79 -41.62
C LYS A 69 44.02 31.99 -41.66
N TYR A 70 43.99 30.72 -41.27
CA TYR A 70 45.13 29.83 -41.46
C TYR A 70 45.37 29.62 -42.96
N SER A 71 46.59 29.87 -43.45
CA SER A 71 46.91 29.78 -44.88
C SER A 71 46.97 28.35 -45.42
N SER A 72 47.10 27.36 -44.53
CA SER A 72 47.22 25.95 -44.91
C SER A 72 46.55 25.02 -43.89
N GLY A 73 45.22 24.90 -43.99
CA GLY A 73 44.42 23.99 -43.16
C GLY A 73 44.22 24.49 -41.72
N ALA A 74 42.96 24.53 -41.30
CA ALA A 74 42.63 24.85 -39.91
C ALA A 74 43.06 23.72 -38.95
N PRO A 75 43.23 24.01 -37.65
CA PRO A 75 43.48 23.01 -36.61
C PRO A 75 42.51 21.82 -36.68
N ALA A 76 43.00 20.63 -36.31
CA ALA A 76 42.23 19.40 -36.39
C ALA A 76 41.03 19.42 -35.42
N LEU A 77 39.96 18.73 -35.82
CA LEU A 77 38.80 18.47 -34.95
C LEU A 77 39.01 17.14 -34.21
N ASP A 78 38.07 16.84 -33.30
CA ASP A 78 38.00 15.58 -32.54
C ASP A 78 39.29 15.21 -31.79
N SER A 79 40.17 16.20 -31.56
CA SER A 79 41.43 16.06 -30.86
C SER A 79 41.77 17.38 -30.18
N TRP A 80 42.38 17.30 -29.00
CA TRP A 80 42.83 18.48 -28.27
C TRP A 80 43.93 19.19 -29.06
N GLN A 81 43.73 20.48 -29.31
CA GLN A 81 44.69 21.36 -29.96
C GLN A 81 45.13 22.41 -28.93
N HIS A 82 46.43 22.64 -28.80
CA HIS A 82 46.94 23.77 -28.02
C HIS A 82 47.17 24.95 -28.97
N ILE A 83 46.49 26.07 -28.73
CA ILE A 83 46.59 27.26 -29.58
C ILE A 83 47.13 28.42 -28.76
N VAL A 84 48.14 29.09 -29.30
CA VAL A 84 48.71 30.30 -28.73
C VAL A 84 48.56 31.44 -29.72
N PHE A 85 47.98 32.54 -29.28
CA PHE A 85 47.91 33.81 -29.99
C PHE A 85 48.88 34.78 -29.33
N SER A 86 49.73 35.46 -30.10
CA SER A 86 50.74 36.38 -29.60
C SER A 86 50.71 37.64 -30.46
N TYR A 87 50.45 38.80 -29.84
CA TYR A 87 50.28 40.08 -30.51
C TYR A 87 51.34 41.09 -30.06
N ASP A 88 52.06 41.67 -31.02
CA ASP A 88 53.21 42.54 -30.78
C ASP A 88 52.88 44.04 -30.68
N GLY A 89 51.61 44.42 -30.81
CA GLY A 89 51.19 45.82 -30.79
C GLY A 89 51.19 46.53 -32.12
N ALA A 90 51.49 45.85 -33.22
CA ALA A 90 51.45 46.45 -34.54
C ALA A 90 50.01 46.71 -35.02
N THR A 91 49.79 47.87 -35.65
CA THR A 91 48.50 48.24 -36.28
C THR A 91 48.23 47.51 -37.61
N THR A 92 48.99 46.45 -37.90
CA THR A 92 48.86 45.61 -39.09
C THR A 92 48.59 44.17 -38.67
N GLY A 93 47.88 43.39 -39.49
CA GLY A 93 47.56 42.00 -39.17
C GLY A 93 48.79 41.10 -39.02
N GLN A 94 49.94 41.54 -39.53
CA GLN A 94 51.24 40.85 -39.37
C GLN A 94 51.75 40.86 -37.92
N GLY A 95 51.19 41.71 -37.05
CA GLY A 95 51.52 41.72 -35.62
C GLY A 95 50.94 40.55 -34.84
N LEU A 96 50.00 39.79 -35.42
CA LEU A 96 49.42 38.61 -34.80
C LEU A 96 50.15 37.34 -35.27
N THR A 97 50.83 36.68 -34.34
CA THR A 97 51.40 35.35 -34.54
C THR A 97 50.53 34.29 -33.87
N VAL A 98 50.26 33.19 -34.59
CA VAL A 98 49.47 32.07 -34.06
C VAL A 98 50.29 30.79 -34.10
N TYR A 99 50.35 30.09 -32.99
CA TYR A 99 50.99 28.78 -32.85
C TYR A 99 49.92 27.73 -32.60
N VAL A 100 50.05 26.56 -33.22
CA VAL A 100 49.17 25.40 -33.00
C VAL A 100 50.05 24.21 -32.67
N ASN A 101 49.79 23.56 -31.53
CA ASN A 101 50.58 22.46 -30.98
C ASN A 101 52.08 22.79 -30.92
N GLY A 102 52.38 24.03 -30.50
CA GLY A 102 53.75 24.52 -30.37
C GLY A 102 54.42 24.97 -31.67
N GLU A 103 53.79 24.88 -32.83
CA GLU A 103 54.36 25.29 -34.12
C GLU A 103 53.68 26.55 -34.69
N GLN A 104 54.47 27.51 -35.19
CA GLN A 104 53.93 28.71 -35.83
C GLN A 104 53.16 28.39 -37.10
N ARG A 105 51.99 29.01 -37.24
CA ARG A 105 51.12 28.90 -38.41
C ARG A 105 51.13 30.20 -39.20
N GLN A 106 51.22 30.07 -40.52
CA GLN A 106 51.10 31.21 -41.43
C GLN A 106 49.63 31.62 -41.58
N LEU A 107 49.39 32.93 -41.66
CA LEU A 107 48.05 33.51 -41.76
C LEU A 107 47.84 34.22 -43.09
N ASP A 108 46.69 33.97 -43.72
CA ASP A 108 46.20 34.72 -44.87
C ASP A 108 45.40 35.94 -44.37
N LEU A 109 45.93 37.13 -44.65
CA LEU A 109 45.33 38.41 -44.26
C LEU A 109 44.67 39.05 -45.48
N HIS A 110 43.32 39.14 -45.46
CA HIS A 110 42.54 39.70 -46.56
C HIS A 110 42.68 41.24 -46.66
N VAL A 111 43.02 41.87 -45.53
CA VAL A 111 43.47 43.27 -45.42
C VAL A 111 44.56 43.32 -44.35
N ASN A 112 45.50 44.27 -44.44
CA ASN A 112 46.62 44.35 -43.50
C ASN A 112 46.53 45.57 -42.55
N THR A 113 45.31 45.88 -42.13
CA THR A 113 45.03 46.90 -41.13
C THR A 113 44.38 46.22 -39.94
N LEU A 114 44.96 46.39 -38.76
CA LEU A 114 44.50 45.80 -37.52
C LEU A 114 44.12 46.92 -36.56
N ILE A 115 42.83 46.94 -36.21
CA ILE A 115 42.28 47.86 -35.22
C ILE A 115 41.94 46.99 -34.00
N ILE A 116 42.86 46.93 -33.05
CA ILE A 116 42.63 46.36 -31.72
C ILE A 116 42.67 47.49 -30.73
N PRO A 117 41.51 47.94 -30.25
CA PRO A 117 41.48 48.72 -29.05
C PRO A 117 40.71 47.96 -27.98
N HIS A 118 41.00 48.29 -26.73
CA HIS A 118 40.61 47.47 -25.62
C HIS A 118 39.71 48.31 -24.72
N ASP A 119 38.40 48.05 -24.80
CA ASP A 119 37.53 48.49 -23.73
C ASP A 119 37.76 47.56 -22.52
N GLY A 120 37.66 48.08 -21.30
CA GLY A 120 37.80 47.28 -20.07
C GLY A 120 36.64 46.30 -19.83
N GLN A 121 36.03 45.79 -20.91
CA GLN A 121 34.94 44.82 -20.84
C GLN A 121 35.44 43.49 -20.31
N THR A 122 34.48 42.69 -19.86
CA THR A 122 34.75 41.36 -19.35
C THR A 122 35.36 40.47 -20.44
N ILE A 123 36.31 39.62 -20.06
CA ILE A 123 36.75 38.53 -20.93
C ILE A 123 35.56 37.56 -21.08
N LEU A 124 35.17 37.25 -22.31
CA LEU A 124 34.03 36.40 -22.63
C LEU A 124 34.51 35.09 -23.25
N LEU A 125 34.03 33.97 -22.72
CA LEU A 125 34.34 32.64 -23.26
C LEU A 125 33.15 32.05 -24.02
N GLY A 126 33.46 31.38 -25.12
CA GLY A 126 32.52 30.64 -25.95
C GLY A 126 31.53 31.52 -26.73
N ASN A 127 31.78 32.83 -26.84
CA ASN A 127 30.97 33.77 -27.62
C ASN A 127 31.67 35.12 -27.82
N GLN A 128 31.05 36.03 -28.59
CA GLN A 128 31.55 37.40 -28.81
C GLN A 128 30.70 38.46 -28.12
N HIS A 129 31.31 39.60 -27.76
CA HIS A 129 30.55 40.78 -27.34
C HIS A 129 29.89 41.50 -28.52
N ASN A 130 28.69 42.03 -28.30
CA ASN A 130 27.91 42.79 -29.27
C ASN A 130 28.20 44.30 -29.17
N SER A 131 27.16 45.14 -29.04
CA SER A 131 27.24 46.61 -29.02
C SER A 131 26.99 47.24 -27.65
N SER A 132 26.70 46.43 -26.63
CA SER A 132 26.37 46.85 -25.26
C SER A 132 27.33 46.18 -24.29
N PRO A 133 27.67 46.82 -23.15
CA PRO A 133 28.29 46.13 -22.03
C PRO A 133 27.55 44.83 -21.72
N TYR A 134 28.27 43.72 -21.59
CA TYR A 134 27.75 42.37 -21.37
C TYR A 134 26.81 41.80 -22.46
N GLY A 135 26.59 42.52 -23.56
CA GLY A 135 25.75 42.04 -24.66
C GLY A 135 26.50 41.00 -25.50
N VAL A 136 25.84 39.89 -25.86
CA VAL A 136 26.45 38.80 -26.64
C VAL A 136 25.95 38.81 -28.09
N GLU A 137 26.86 38.66 -29.05
CA GLU A 137 26.55 38.40 -30.46
C GLU A 137 26.68 36.89 -30.69
N SER A 138 25.59 36.19 -31.03
CA SER A 138 25.58 34.73 -31.13
C SER A 138 26.56 34.18 -32.18
N ARG A 139 27.76 33.84 -31.70
CA ARG A 139 28.87 33.22 -32.43
C ARG A 139 29.47 32.10 -31.55
N PRO A 140 28.65 31.11 -31.15
CA PRO A 140 29.00 30.18 -30.09
C PRO A 140 30.18 29.29 -30.49
N TYR A 141 31.12 29.08 -29.57
CA TYR A 141 32.07 27.97 -29.71
C TYR A 141 31.43 26.69 -29.16
N GLU A 142 31.34 25.65 -29.99
CA GLU A 142 30.86 24.33 -29.59
C GLU A 142 32.05 23.40 -29.38
N GLY A 143 32.45 23.23 -28.13
CA GLY A 143 33.63 22.45 -27.78
C GLY A 143 34.04 22.56 -26.32
N PHE A 144 35.20 21.99 -26.00
CA PHE A 144 35.83 22.10 -24.70
C PHE A 144 37.01 23.07 -24.75
N LEU A 145 37.26 23.74 -23.62
CA LEU A 145 38.37 24.66 -23.38
C LEU A 145 39.09 24.21 -22.11
N GLY A 146 40.42 24.25 -22.11
CA GLY A 146 41.27 23.96 -20.96
C GLY A 146 42.46 24.91 -20.89
N GLU A 147 42.97 25.14 -19.68
CA GLU A 147 44.19 25.91 -19.39
C GLU A 147 44.31 27.25 -20.14
N LEU A 148 43.25 28.07 -20.16
CA LEU A 148 43.33 29.42 -20.72
C LEU A 148 44.28 30.27 -19.86
N MET A 149 45.34 30.75 -20.49
CA MET A 149 46.33 31.66 -19.92
C MET A 149 46.36 32.95 -20.75
N LEU A 150 46.35 34.10 -20.07
CA LEU A 150 46.50 35.41 -20.69
C LEU A 150 47.76 36.09 -20.16
N PHE A 151 48.51 36.71 -21.05
CA PHE A 151 49.75 37.41 -20.76
C PHE A 151 49.68 38.83 -21.32
N ASP A 152 50.28 39.78 -20.61
CA ASP A 152 50.43 41.19 -21.01
C ASP A 152 51.73 41.44 -21.81
N ASN A 153 52.31 40.37 -22.37
CA ASN A 153 53.49 40.40 -23.21
C ASN A 153 53.31 39.50 -24.45
N THR A 154 54.30 39.50 -25.34
CA THR A 154 54.36 38.55 -26.45
C THR A 154 55.02 37.25 -26.01
N LEU A 155 54.56 36.14 -26.59
CA LEU A 155 55.23 34.84 -26.52
C LEU A 155 55.97 34.54 -27.82
N THR A 156 57.17 33.97 -27.68
CA THR A 156 58.02 33.47 -28.77
C THR A 156 57.65 32.04 -29.17
N GLN A 157 58.17 31.59 -30.32
CA GLN A 157 58.04 30.19 -30.79
C GLN A 157 58.53 29.18 -29.74
N ALA A 158 59.64 29.46 -29.04
CA ALA A 158 60.18 28.55 -28.03
C ALA A 158 59.25 28.45 -26.81
N GLU A 159 58.68 29.56 -26.37
CA GLU A 159 57.75 29.59 -25.24
C GLU A 159 56.40 28.93 -25.59
N ALA A 160 55.88 29.16 -26.80
CA ALA A 160 54.67 28.47 -27.26
C ALA A 160 54.86 26.95 -27.34
N ALA A 161 56.04 26.47 -27.77
CA ALA A 161 56.39 25.06 -27.78
C ALA A 161 56.54 24.47 -26.36
N LEU A 162 57.09 25.25 -25.43
CA LEU A 162 57.19 24.86 -24.01
C LEU A 162 55.80 24.74 -23.36
N LEU A 163 54.90 25.70 -23.59
CA LEU A 163 53.53 25.64 -23.07
C LEU A 163 52.77 24.42 -23.61
N TYR A 164 52.96 24.08 -24.90
CA TYR A 164 52.38 22.87 -25.48
C TYR A 164 52.89 21.58 -24.82
N THR A 165 54.18 21.50 -24.52
CA THR A 165 54.81 20.28 -24.00
C THR A 165 54.63 20.11 -22.49
N ASN A 166 54.69 21.22 -21.75
CA ASN A 166 54.78 21.22 -20.29
C ASN A 166 53.50 21.75 -19.60
N GLY A 167 52.53 22.27 -20.34
CA GLY A 167 51.32 22.87 -19.80
C GLY A 167 51.60 24.16 -19.04
N MET A 168 50.74 24.46 -18.06
CA MET A 168 50.86 25.64 -17.19
C MET A 168 52.23 25.72 -16.51
N PRO A 169 52.97 26.85 -16.64
CA PRO A 169 54.21 27.05 -15.89
C PRO A 169 53.96 26.96 -14.38
N THR A 170 54.82 26.22 -13.67
CA THR A 170 54.75 26.17 -12.21
C THR A 170 55.28 27.49 -11.64
N TYR A 171 54.43 28.28 -10.99
CA TYR A 171 54.85 29.52 -10.33
C TYR A 171 55.76 29.19 -9.14
N VAL A 172 57.02 29.63 -9.18
CA VAL A 172 57.98 29.44 -8.07
C VAL A 172 58.25 30.79 -7.40
N GLY A 173 57.56 31.08 -6.29
CA GLY A 173 57.81 32.25 -5.44
C GLY A 173 56.56 32.82 -4.75
N ALA A 174 56.68 33.20 -3.47
CA ALA A 174 55.57 33.69 -2.63
C ALA A 174 55.09 35.14 -2.94
N SER A 175 55.42 35.68 -4.12
CA SER A 175 55.07 37.05 -4.53
C SER A 175 54.49 37.12 -5.96
N ALA A 176 53.93 36.01 -6.46
CA ALA A 176 53.46 35.90 -7.84
C ALA A 176 52.13 35.12 -7.96
N LEU A 177 51.25 35.21 -6.97
CA LEU A 177 49.83 35.01 -7.23
C LEU A 177 49.28 36.36 -7.72
N PRO A 178 48.49 36.42 -8.82
CA PRO A 178 47.86 37.65 -9.25
C PRO A 178 47.04 38.25 -8.09
N ASP A 179 46.97 39.58 -7.99
CA ASP A 179 46.01 40.25 -7.10
C ASP A 179 44.60 39.68 -7.35
N ALA A 180 43.77 39.65 -6.30
CA ALA A 180 42.43 39.05 -6.32
C ALA A 180 41.55 39.52 -7.51
N ASP A 181 41.86 40.68 -8.09
CA ASP A 181 41.18 41.29 -9.23
C ASP A 181 41.58 40.72 -10.61
N GLN A 182 42.54 39.78 -10.69
CA GLN A 182 43.08 39.23 -11.95
C GLN A 182 42.87 37.73 -12.14
N VAL A 183 42.06 37.11 -11.29
CA VAL A 183 41.58 35.73 -11.47
C VAL A 183 40.17 35.81 -12.01
N PHE A 184 39.73 34.83 -12.83
CA PHE A 184 38.31 34.65 -13.03
C PHE A 184 37.68 34.42 -11.66
N GLU A 185 37.05 35.45 -11.09
CA GLU A 185 36.39 35.36 -9.80
C GLU A 185 35.27 34.30 -9.90
N SER A 186 35.62 33.07 -9.52
CA SER A 186 34.70 32.26 -8.73
C SER A 186 34.57 33.02 -7.42
N LEU A 187 33.38 33.57 -7.16
CA LEU A 187 32.98 34.06 -5.84
C LEU A 187 33.17 32.93 -4.82
N VAL A 188 34.37 32.83 -4.23
CA VAL A 188 34.74 32.24 -2.92
C VAL A 188 34.18 30.84 -2.56
N HIS A 189 33.53 30.08 -3.46
CA HIS A 189 32.81 28.86 -3.06
C HIS A 189 33.08 27.59 -3.86
N ASP A 190 34.09 27.51 -4.72
CA ASP A 190 34.15 26.37 -5.66
C ASP A 190 35.22 25.31 -5.46
N ASN A 191 36.02 25.28 -4.39
CA ASN A 191 36.86 24.10 -4.07
C ASN A 191 37.38 24.12 -2.63
N TRP A 192 36.50 24.03 -1.63
CA TRP A 192 36.94 23.59 -0.31
C TRP A 192 36.64 22.10 -0.15
N THR A 193 37.65 21.33 0.27
CA THR A 193 37.42 20.09 1.02
C THR A 193 37.75 20.46 2.45
N ASP A 194 36.76 20.52 3.32
CA ASP A 194 37.05 20.72 4.74
C ASP A 194 37.48 19.41 5.40
N ALA A 195 37.99 19.52 6.62
CA ALA A 195 38.38 18.37 7.43
C ALA A 195 37.20 17.42 7.74
N GLU A 196 35.97 17.85 7.45
CA GLU A 196 34.71 17.16 7.68
C GLU A 196 34.12 16.54 6.39
N GLY A 197 34.77 16.74 5.23
CA GLY A 197 34.49 16.06 3.97
C GLY A 197 33.44 16.69 3.05
N TRP A 198 33.04 17.94 3.28
CA TRP A 198 32.22 18.70 2.35
C TRP A 198 33.00 19.09 1.10
N ARG A 199 32.42 18.91 -0.08
CA ARG A 199 32.91 19.39 -1.38
C ARG A 199 31.82 20.13 -2.13
N ASN A 200 32.21 21.10 -2.95
CA ASN A 200 31.34 21.60 -4.02
C ASN A 200 31.65 20.79 -5.29
N GLY A 201 30.63 20.17 -5.89
CA GLY A 201 30.80 19.38 -7.11
C GLY A 201 30.99 20.30 -8.32
N HIS A 202 32.01 20.03 -9.15
CA HIS A 202 32.27 20.73 -10.41
C HIS A 202 31.10 20.55 -11.41
N VAL A 203 30.05 21.36 -11.29
CA VAL A 203 29.06 21.58 -12.34
C VAL A 203 28.78 23.08 -12.37
N PRO A 204 29.27 23.82 -13.38
CA PRO A 204 28.91 25.22 -13.51
C PRO A 204 27.38 25.26 -13.66
N TYR A 205 26.71 25.99 -12.76
CA TYR A 205 25.27 26.30 -12.71
C TYR A 205 24.34 25.62 -11.69
N ASN A 206 24.80 24.79 -10.74
CA ASN A 206 23.93 24.36 -9.63
C ASN A 206 24.70 24.31 -8.31
N ASN A 207 24.57 25.29 -7.41
CA ASN A 207 25.03 25.22 -6.00
C ASN A 207 24.69 23.84 -5.40
N SER A 208 25.59 22.86 -5.45
CA SER A 208 25.28 21.49 -5.04
C SER A 208 26.28 21.09 -3.98
N ALA A 209 25.82 20.91 -2.74
CA ALA A 209 26.67 20.42 -1.67
C ALA A 209 26.87 18.91 -1.84
N LEU A 210 28.13 18.47 -1.78
CA LEU A 210 28.52 17.09 -2.00
C LEU A 210 29.29 16.60 -0.78
N VAL A 211 28.76 15.60 -0.06
CA VAL A 211 29.49 14.93 1.02
C VAL A 211 30.19 13.71 0.42
N THR A 212 31.52 13.73 0.32
CA THR A 212 32.27 12.65 -0.38
C THR A 212 33.33 11.99 0.48
N GLY A 213 33.45 10.67 0.30
CA GLY A 213 34.53 9.84 0.82
C GLY A 213 33.97 8.66 1.62
N ALA A 214 34.41 7.44 1.30
CA ALA A 214 33.99 6.27 2.06
C ALA A 214 34.48 6.37 3.51
N GLY A 215 33.55 6.29 4.48
CA GLY A 215 33.84 6.45 5.92
C GLY A 215 33.88 7.90 6.41
N VAL A 216 33.56 8.88 5.55
CA VAL A 216 33.44 10.28 5.93
C VAL A 216 32.07 10.54 6.54
N ALA A 217 32.03 11.20 7.69
CA ALA A 217 30.81 11.67 8.33
C ALA A 217 30.85 13.21 8.44
N ALA A 218 29.89 13.87 7.82
CA ALA A 218 29.71 15.32 7.90
C ALA A 218 28.52 15.65 8.82
N ALA A 219 28.57 16.80 9.49
CA ALA A 219 27.48 17.30 10.31
C ALA A 219 26.95 18.64 9.80
N VAL A 220 25.65 18.85 10.01
CA VAL A 220 24.93 20.11 9.88
C VAL A 220 24.40 20.42 11.27
N ASP A 221 25.20 21.17 12.04
CA ASP A 221 24.98 21.50 13.45
C ASP A 221 24.80 23.02 13.69
N SER A 222 24.88 23.81 12.61
CA SER A 222 24.83 25.26 12.60
C SER A 222 24.15 25.77 11.33
N ALA A 223 23.94 27.09 11.22
CA ALA A 223 23.25 27.67 10.07
C ALA A 223 24.03 27.43 8.76
N VAL A 224 23.46 26.63 7.86
CA VAL A 224 24.09 26.23 6.60
C VAL A 224 23.67 27.16 5.45
N PRO A 225 24.58 27.57 4.55
CA PRO A 225 24.26 28.32 3.34
C PRO A 225 23.25 27.60 2.43
N SER A 226 22.52 28.36 1.59
CA SER A 226 21.53 27.79 0.68
C SER A 226 22.20 27.07 -0.50
N PHE A 227 21.87 25.78 -0.66
CA PHE A 227 22.31 24.97 -1.78
C PHE A 227 21.12 24.50 -2.59
N LYS A 228 21.28 24.50 -3.91
CA LYS A 228 20.30 24.01 -4.88
C LYS A 228 20.10 22.51 -4.82
N ASN A 229 21.14 21.70 -4.68
CA ASN A 229 20.98 20.25 -4.47
C ASN A 229 21.94 19.76 -3.38
N LEU A 230 21.63 18.63 -2.78
CA LEU A 230 22.48 17.94 -1.83
C LEU A 230 22.73 16.52 -2.30
N ARG A 231 23.98 16.07 -2.27
CA ARG A 231 24.34 14.69 -2.58
C ARG A 231 25.26 14.12 -1.50
N VAL A 232 24.88 13.00 -0.91
CA VAL A 232 25.73 12.19 -0.04
C VAL A 232 26.26 11.04 -0.88
N ASP A 233 27.57 10.97 -1.11
CA ASP A 233 28.18 9.96 -1.97
C ASP A 233 28.34 8.61 -1.30
N GLN A 234 28.60 7.59 -2.11
CA GLN A 234 28.68 6.20 -1.67
C GLN A 234 29.63 6.02 -0.48
N GLY A 235 29.11 5.40 0.59
CA GLY A 235 29.86 5.12 1.81
C GLY A 235 30.11 6.34 2.71
N ALA A 236 29.59 7.52 2.39
CA ALA A 236 29.61 8.68 3.26
C ALA A 236 28.35 8.77 4.12
N ALA A 237 28.41 9.56 5.20
CA ALA A 237 27.30 9.84 6.09
C ALA A 237 27.11 11.36 6.29
N LEU A 238 25.86 11.80 6.42
CA LEU A 238 25.52 13.18 6.76
C LEU A 238 24.53 13.22 7.93
N THR A 239 24.86 13.96 8.97
CA THR A 239 23.99 14.15 10.14
C THR A 239 23.45 15.58 10.18
N VAL A 240 22.13 15.76 10.27
CA VAL A 240 21.47 17.03 10.57
C VAL A 240 21.08 17.03 12.04
N GLU A 241 21.73 17.87 12.84
CA GLU A 241 21.61 17.85 14.30
C GLU A 241 21.12 19.20 14.83
N GLY A 242 19.93 19.21 15.44
CA GLY A 242 19.42 20.38 16.18
C GLY A 242 19.13 21.65 15.36
N VAL A 243 19.28 21.62 14.04
CA VAL A 243 19.10 22.77 13.15
C VAL A 243 18.12 22.49 12.01
N SER A 244 17.60 23.56 11.41
CA SER A 244 16.83 23.47 10.17
C SER A 244 17.74 23.54 8.96
N PHE A 245 17.69 22.49 8.14
CA PHE A 245 18.40 22.38 6.89
C PHE A 245 17.42 22.34 5.71
N ARG A 246 17.53 23.33 4.81
CA ARG A 246 16.56 23.55 3.73
C ARG A 246 17.24 23.66 2.36
N PRO A 247 17.55 22.52 1.70
CA PRO A 247 18.02 22.55 0.32
C PRO A 247 16.96 23.12 -0.64
N ASP A 248 17.34 24.00 -1.57
CA ASP A 248 16.45 24.63 -2.56
C ASP A 248 16.04 23.68 -3.70
N GLY A 249 16.48 22.43 -3.66
CA GLY A 249 16.19 21.40 -4.65
C GLY A 249 16.38 19.99 -4.08
N ALA A 250 16.90 19.06 -4.88
CA ALA A 250 16.83 17.64 -4.54
C ALA A 250 17.92 17.20 -3.54
N VAL A 251 17.60 16.22 -2.70
CA VAL A 251 18.53 15.50 -1.82
C VAL A 251 18.74 14.10 -2.38
N ALA A 252 19.98 13.69 -2.63
CA ALA A 252 20.33 12.37 -3.10
C ALA A 252 21.32 11.70 -2.15
N VAL A 253 20.88 10.66 -1.44
CA VAL A 253 21.73 9.77 -0.65
C VAL A 253 22.14 8.62 -1.56
N SER A 254 23.41 8.47 -1.90
CA SER A 254 23.88 7.47 -2.87
C SER A 254 23.87 6.05 -2.29
N ASN A 255 24.19 5.05 -3.12
CA ASN A 255 24.24 3.66 -2.70
C ASN A 255 25.12 3.48 -1.45
N SER A 256 24.65 2.72 -0.46
CA SER A 256 25.35 2.44 0.80
C SER A 256 25.79 3.69 1.59
N ALA A 257 25.21 4.85 1.31
CA ALA A 257 25.43 6.07 2.10
C ALA A 257 24.36 6.19 3.20
N ALA A 258 24.64 7.02 4.20
CA ALA A 258 23.73 7.26 5.31
C ALA A 258 23.38 8.73 5.44
N MET A 259 22.15 9.01 5.87
CA MET A 259 21.74 10.33 6.34
C MET A 259 20.97 10.19 7.64
N HIS A 260 21.29 11.00 8.63
CA HIS A 260 20.66 11.01 9.94
C HIS A 260 20.08 12.40 10.21
N ILE A 261 18.86 12.46 10.72
CA ILE A 261 18.22 13.70 11.18
C ILE A 261 17.87 13.48 12.64
N ILE A 262 18.61 14.14 13.53
CA ILE A 262 18.59 13.85 14.96
C ILE A 262 18.52 15.12 15.82
N ALA A 263 18.24 14.92 17.12
CA ALA A 263 18.28 15.94 18.15
C ALA A 263 17.46 17.22 17.82
N GLY A 264 16.31 17.09 17.17
CA GLY A 264 15.48 18.23 16.78
C GLY A 264 15.82 18.82 15.40
N GLY A 265 16.66 18.15 14.63
CA GLY A 265 17.01 18.55 13.27
C GLY A 265 15.81 18.51 12.32
N LEU A 266 15.72 19.46 11.40
CA LEU A 266 14.70 19.48 10.35
C LEU A 266 15.39 19.40 8.99
N LEU A 267 15.01 18.42 8.15
CA LEU A 267 15.31 18.44 6.72
C LEU A 267 14.04 18.81 5.95
N ASP A 268 14.08 19.94 5.23
CA ASP A 268 12.97 20.47 4.42
C ASP A 268 13.44 20.86 3.02
N PRO A 269 13.65 19.88 2.11
CA PRO A 269 14.08 20.17 0.76
C PRO A 269 12.91 20.61 -0.11
N ALA A 270 13.14 21.62 -0.95
CA ALA A 270 12.16 22.07 -1.94
C ALA A 270 12.00 21.06 -3.10
N GLY A 271 13.01 20.21 -3.33
CA GLY A 271 13.00 19.13 -4.33
C GLY A 271 12.74 17.74 -3.74
N GLN A 272 12.93 16.72 -4.58
CA GLN A 272 12.73 15.31 -4.17
C GLN A 272 13.87 14.83 -3.26
N VAL A 273 13.57 13.85 -2.41
CA VAL A 273 14.56 13.06 -1.66
C VAL A 273 14.71 11.70 -2.32
N TYR A 274 15.93 11.35 -2.72
CA TYR A 274 16.29 10.07 -3.32
C TYR A 274 17.28 9.33 -2.43
N LEU A 275 17.02 8.06 -2.16
CA LEU A 275 17.98 7.15 -1.54
C LEU A 275 18.41 6.12 -2.58
N GLY A 276 19.71 5.87 -2.69
CA GLY A 276 20.29 4.81 -3.51
C GLY A 276 20.17 3.46 -2.82
N ASN A 277 20.77 2.43 -3.43
CA ASN A 277 20.67 1.05 -3.00
C ASN A 277 21.44 0.78 -1.70
N GLY A 278 20.80 0.13 -0.73
CA GLY A 278 21.38 -0.12 0.60
C GLY A 278 21.71 1.16 1.38
N ALA A 279 21.15 2.30 0.97
CA ALA A 279 21.28 3.56 1.69
C ALA A 279 20.31 3.60 2.87
N THR A 280 20.68 4.31 3.92
CA THR A 280 19.86 4.52 5.11
C THR A 280 19.53 6.00 5.28
N LEU A 281 18.27 6.29 5.58
CA LEU A 281 17.85 7.59 6.08
C LEU A 281 17.13 7.38 7.41
N ASP A 282 17.74 7.84 8.50
CA ASP A 282 17.18 7.79 9.84
C ASP A 282 16.69 9.17 10.26
N VAL A 283 15.45 9.25 10.75
CA VAL A 283 14.91 10.44 11.41
C VAL A 283 14.59 10.05 12.84
N ALA A 284 15.35 10.52 13.81
CA ALA A 284 15.24 10.03 15.19
C ALA A 284 15.27 11.16 16.23
N GLY A 285 14.50 10.98 17.29
CA GLY A 285 14.46 11.89 18.44
C GLY A 285 13.36 12.93 18.34
N ALA A 286 12.87 13.34 19.51
CA ALA A 286 11.77 14.28 19.62
C ALA A 286 12.11 15.62 18.94
N GLY A 287 11.19 16.09 18.09
CA GLY A 287 11.35 17.31 17.31
C GLY A 287 12.14 17.14 16.02
N SER A 288 12.80 16.00 15.79
CA SER A 288 13.45 15.71 14.51
C SER A 288 12.40 15.47 13.43
N LYS A 289 12.60 16.05 12.25
CA LYS A 289 11.59 16.02 11.19
C LYS A 289 12.20 15.93 9.80
N LEU A 290 11.64 15.04 8.99
CA LEU A 290 11.75 15.11 7.54
C LEU A 290 10.44 15.64 6.96
N PHE A 291 10.51 16.81 6.34
CA PHE A 291 9.36 17.46 5.73
C PHE A 291 9.59 17.63 4.24
N VAL A 292 8.74 17.05 3.39
CA VAL A 292 8.94 17.10 1.93
C VAL A 292 7.69 17.63 1.24
N GLN A 293 7.85 18.76 0.55
CA GLN A 293 6.75 19.50 -0.09
C GLN A 293 6.73 19.39 -1.61
N ALA A 294 7.75 18.76 -2.22
CA ALA A 294 7.87 18.60 -3.66
C ALA A 294 6.64 17.91 -4.28
N ILE A 295 6.21 18.41 -5.44
CA ILE A 295 5.15 17.81 -6.25
C ILE A 295 5.73 16.67 -7.12
N ASN A 296 4.98 15.58 -7.28
CA ASN A 296 5.33 14.36 -8.05
C ASN A 296 6.51 13.51 -7.51
N ASN A 297 6.20 12.43 -6.77
CA ASN A 297 7.12 11.41 -6.23
C ASN A 297 8.27 12.02 -5.41
N SER A 298 7.87 12.63 -4.29
CA SER A 298 8.68 13.48 -3.41
C SER A 298 9.77 12.73 -2.64
N VAL A 299 9.53 11.50 -2.22
CA VAL A 299 10.53 10.65 -1.55
C VAL A 299 10.59 9.31 -2.25
N ARG A 300 11.78 8.96 -2.72
CA ARG A 300 12.08 7.76 -3.52
C ARG A 300 13.19 6.98 -2.84
N VAL A 301 12.88 5.78 -2.39
CA VAL A 301 13.86 4.88 -1.79
C VAL A 301 14.28 3.83 -2.84
N GLY A 302 15.58 3.73 -3.13
CA GLY A 302 16.18 3.01 -4.25
C GLY A 302 16.14 1.48 -4.15
N ASN A 303 16.50 0.82 -5.26
CA ASN A 303 16.24 -0.59 -5.56
C ASN A 303 17.47 -1.37 -6.06
N ASN A 304 17.88 -2.43 -5.34
CA ASN A 304 18.44 -3.63 -5.98
C ASN A 304 18.32 -4.90 -5.10
N THR A 305 18.31 -6.04 -5.79
CA THR A 305 17.99 -7.42 -5.36
C THR A 305 18.86 -8.06 -4.27
N LEU A 306 19.80 -7.32 -3.64
CA LEU A 306 20.73 -7.88 -2.63
C LEU A 306 20.74 -7.13 -1.29
N THR A 307 20.32 -5.86 -1.21
CA THR A 307 20.26 -5.08 0.05
C THR A 307 19.18 -3.99 -0.01
N PRO A 308 18.06 -4.12 0.74
CA PRO A 308 17.00 -3.11 0.76
C PRO A 308 17.50 -1.82 1.41
N SER A 309 17.13 -0.68 0.81
CA SER A 309 17.34 0.63 1.43
C SER A 309 16.33 0.86 2.54
N LEU A 310 16.75 1.52 3.61
CA LEU A 310 15.96 1.67 4.83
C LEU A 310 15.59 3.13 5.04
N LEU A 311 14.29 3.39 5.18
CA LEU A 311 13.78 4.63 5.74
C LEU A 311 13.23 4.32 7.13
N ASN A 312 13.82 4.93 8.15
CA ASN A 312 13.49 4.71 9.54
C ASN A 312 13.10 6.04 10.20
N VAL A 313 11.99 6.03 10.94
CA VAL A 313 11.53 7.18 11.72
C VAL A 313 11.27 6.71 13.15
N ALA A 314 11.97 7.29 14.12
CA ALA A 314 12.03 6.75 15.47
C ALA A 314 11.97 7.83 16.58
N ASP A 315 11.70 7.40 17.81
CA ASP A 315 11.96 8.18 19.04
C ASP A 315 11.28 9.56 19.11
N GLY A 316 10.03 9.65 18.65
CA GLY A 316 9.23 10.88 18.66
C GLY A 316 9.41 11.75 17.41
N ALA A 317 10.11 11.26 16.38
CA ALA A 317 10.33 11.98 15.14
C ALA A 317 9.11 12.00 14.21
N GLU A 318 9.13 12.94 13.26
CA GLU A 318 8.08 13.14 12.27
C GLU A 318 8.58 12.96 10.82
N LEU A 319 7.80 12.28 10.00
CA LEU A 319 7.92 12.28 8.54
C LEU A 319 6.62 12.81 7.94
N GLU A 320 6.71 13.90 7.17
CA GLU A 320 5.54 14.51 6.54
C GLU A 320 5.80 14.76 5.04
N VAL A 321 4.94 14.18 4.20
CA VAL A 321 4.97 14.30 2.74
C VAL A 321 3.66 14.92 2.26
N ARG A 322 3.60 16.25 2.11
CA ARG A 322 2.30 16.97 1.94
C ARG A 322 1.65 16.89 0.57
N ASN A 323 2.44 16.88 -0.51
CA ASN A 323 1.89 17.13 -1.86
C ASN A 323 2.10 15.95 -2.80
N SER A 324 2.40 14.75 -2.28
CA SER A 324 2.67 13.60 -3.13
C SER A 324 2.60 12.25 -2.42
N THR A 325 2.82 11.21 -3.22
CA THR A 325 3.01 9.83 -2.77
C THR A 325 4.38 9.67 -2.11
N LEU A 326 4.40 9.02 -0.94
CA LEU A 326 5.61 8.46 -0.35
C LEU A 326 5.84 7.07 -0.97
N GLN A 327 6.87 6.94 -1.79
CA GLN A 327 7.19 5.68 -2.45
C GLN A 327 8.50 5.10 -1.89
N VAL A 328 8.36 4.17 -0.96
CA VAL A 328 9.44 3.38 -0.39
C VAL A 328 9.65 2.15 -1.26
N SER A 329 10.22 2.37 -2.45
CA SER A 329 10.67 1.39 -3.47
C SER A 329 10.48 1.97 -4.88
N TYR A 330 11.28 2.96 -5.26
CA TYR A 330 11.17 3.55 -6.59
C TYR A 330 12.11 2.85 -7.58
N ASN A 331 11.54 2.42 -8.71
CA ASN A 331 12.32 2.07 -9.90
C ASN A 331 11.65 2.64 -11.17
N SER A 332 12.47 3.19 -12.06
CA SER A 332 12.07 3.54 -13.42
C SER A 332 12.09 2.27 -14.29
N ASP A 333 10.94 1.93 -14.86
CA ASP A 333 10.76 0.97 -15.95
C ASP A 333 11.28 -0.47 -15.72
N ALA A 334 10.41 -1.28 -15.10
CA ALA A 334 10.28 -2.74 -15.24
C ALA A 334 11.07 -3.69 -14.30
N ALA A 335 11.83 -3.21 -13.31
CA ALA A 335 12.49 -4.09 -12.33
C ALA A 335 11.86 -4.03 -10.92
N PRO A 336 11.72 -5.17 -10.20
CA PRO A 336 11.10 -5.24 -8.87
C PRO A 336 11.71 -4.25 -7.89
N GLY A 337 10.91 -3.33 -7.34
CA GLY A 337 11.32 -2.37 -6.33
C GLY A 337 11.04 -2.88 -4.93
N HIS A 338 12.07 -3.30 -4.20
CA HIS A 338 11.93 -3.72 -2.81
C HIS A 338 11.94 -2.51 -1.88
N GLY A 339 11.18 -2.56 -0.77
CA GLY A 339 11.06 -1.44 0.15
C GLY A 339 10.78 -1.85 1.59
N THR A 340 11.46 -1.21 2.53
CA THR A 340 11.18 -1.34 3.96
C THR A 340 11.01 0.04 4.59
N LEU A 341 9.87 0.23 5.25
CA LEU A 341 9.58 1.42 6.05
C LEU A 341 9.41 0.98 7.51
N ALA A 342 10.27 1.49 8.38
CA ALA A 342 10.23 1.24 9.81
C ALA A 342 9.84 2.51 10.57
N LEU A 343 8.83 2.40 11.43
CA LEU A 343 8.36 3.46 12.32
C LEU A 343 8.37 2.94 13.76
N SER A 344 8.91 3.71 14.70
CA SER A 344 8.91 3.37 16.12
C SER A 344 8.71 4.61 16.97
N ASN A 345 7.60 4.71 17.71
CA ASN A 345 7.23 5.93 18.42
C ASN A 345 7.28 7.17 17.51
N ALA A 346 6.67 7.07 16.33
CA ALA A 346 6.85 8.05 15.24
C ALA A 346 5.54 8.47 14.60
N THR A 347 5.53 9.67 14.02
CA THR A 347 4.38 10.19 13.25
C THR A 347 4.70 10.27 11.77
N LEU A 348 3.88 9.62 10.94
CA LEU A 348 3.92 9.70 9.49
C LEU A 348 2.63 10.35 8.95
N THR A 349 2.78 11.40 8.15
CA THR A 349 1.68 12.00 7.38
C THR A 349 1.99 12.01 5.89
N VAL A 350 1.08 11.47 5.07
CA VAL A 350 1.18 11.46 3.61
C VAL A 350 -0.04 12.10 2.97
N GLY A 351 0.20 13.01 2.02
CA GLY A 351 -0.79 13.85 1.38
C GLY A 351 -1.17 15.08 2.21
N SER A 352 -2.04 15.90 1.63
CA SER A 352 -2.66 17.07 2.25
C SER A 352 -4.15 17.07 1.93
N THR A 353 -4.90 18.00 2.52
CA THR A 353 -6.35 18.12 2.27
C THR A 353 -6.70 18.49 0.83
N THR A 354 -5.76 19.06 0.07
CA THR A 354 -5.98 19.55 -1.30
C THR A 354 -5.31 18.70 -2.39
N ILE A 355 -4.25 17.96 -2.08
CA ILE A 355 -3.50 17.15 -3.05
C ILE A 355 -3.32 15.72 -2.49
N GLY A 356 -3.74 14.74 -3.29
CA GLY A 356 -3.64 13.32 -2.95
C GLY A 356 -2.21 12.80 -2.83
N GLY A 357 -2.04 11.76 -2.02
CA GLY A 357 -0.76 11.07 -1.80
C GLY A 357 -0.99 9.68 -1.23
N SER A 358 -0.42 8.66 -1.86
CA SER A 358 -0.46 7.28 -1.36
C SER A 358 0.83 6.94 -0.60
N LEU A 359 0.76 5.97 0.30
CA LEU A 359 1.93 5.30 0.84
C LEU A 359 2.13 4.02 0.06
N VAL A 360 3.27 3.88 -0.63
CA VAL A 360 3.62 2.69 -1.41
C VAL A 360 4.91 2.13 -0.83
N VAL A 361 4.88 0.88 -0.37
CA VAL A 361 6.04 0.16 0.19
C VAL A 361 6.20 -1.14 -0.58
N GLY A 362 7.22 -1.25 -1.42
CA GLY A 362 7.34 -2.32 -2.42
C GLY A 362 6.49 -2.05 -3.67
N HIS A 363 7.10 -2.04 -4.86
CA HIS A 363 6.48 -1.70 -6.14
C HIS A 363 7.04 -2.54 -7.30
N GLN A 364 6.36 -2.59 -8.46
CA GLN A 364 6.75 -3.37 -9.65
C GLN A 364 7.07 -4.85 -9.37
N SER A 365 6.34 -5.50 -8.48
CA SER A 365 6.61 -6.87 -8.00
C SER A 365 7.80 -7.01 -7.03
N GLY A 366 8.26 -5.93 -6.42
CA GLY A 366 9.22 -5.99 -5.33
C GLY A 366 8.57 -6.14 -3.96
N GLU A 367 9.31 -6.77 -3.05
CA GLU A 367 8.93 -7.02 -1.66
C GLU A 367 8.63 -5.71 -0.92
N GLY A 368 7.55 -5.69 -0.14
CA GLY A 368 7.18 -4.55 0.68
C GLY A 368 7.03 -4.94 2.14
N LEU A 369 7.75 -4.26 3.04
CA LEU A 369 7.60 -4.43 4.49
C LEU A 369 7.33 -3.08 5.17
N LEU A 370 6.17 -2.95 5.78
CA LEU A 370 5.82 -1.82 6.65
C LEU A 370 5.75 -2.30 8.10
N THR A 371 6.62 -1.78 8.96
CA THR A 371 6.57 -2.05 10.40
C THR A 371 6.38 -0.76 11.17
N ALA A 372 5.40 -0.74 12.08
CA ALA A 372 5.12 0.40 12.93
C ALA A 372 4.82 -0.06 14.37
N TYR A 373 5.53 0.54 15.32
CA TYR A 373 5.42 0.30 16.75
C TYR A 373 5.14 1.62 17.44
N ASP A 374 4.09 1.71 18.27
CA ASP A 374 3.77 2.93 19.03
C ASP A 374 3.62 4.19 18.15
N SER A 375 3.18 4.01 16.90
CA SER A 375 3.23 5.05 15.87
C SER A 375 1.85 5.58 15.47
N VAL A 376 1.85 6.73 14.80
CA VAL A 376 0.66 7.29 14.14
C VAL A 376 0.95 7.46 12.66
N ILE A 377 0.10 6.91 11.80
CA ILE A 377 0.19 7.00 10.35
C ILE A 377 -1.11 7.58 9.82
N THR A 378 -1.02 8.67 9.05
CA THR A 378 -2.16 9.30 8.40
C THR A 378 -1.93 9.43 6.90
N VAL A 379 -2.83 8.86 6.09
CA VAL A 379 -2.84 9.00 4.63
C VAL A 379 -4.11 9.74 4.22
N VAL A 380 -3.96 11.04 3.92
CA VAL A 380 -5.08 12.01 3.88
C VAL A 380 -5.94 11.90 2.63
N ASN A 381 -5.37 11.48 1.49
CA ASN A 381 -6.08 11.46 0.19
C ASN A 381 -5.50 10.38 -0.74
N GLY A 382 -5.17 9.21 -0.20
CA GLY A 382 -4.59 8.12 -0.97
C GLY A 382 -4.68 6.78 -0.26
N SER A 383 -4.14 5.75 -0.91
CA SER A 383 -4.16 4.37 -0.41
C SER A 383 -2.87 4.03 0.30
N VAL A 384 -2.91 3.03 1.17
CA VAL A 384 -1.71 2.30 1.60
C VAL A 384 -1.59 1.06 0.72
N GLN A 385 -0.47 0.93 0.05
CA GLN A 385 -0.13 -0.20 -0.80
C GLN A 385 1.15 -0.84 -0.26
N VAL A 386 1.07 -2.09 0.16
CA VAL A 386 2.24 -2.87 0.55
C VAL A 386 2.40 -3.99 -0.45
N ALA A 387 3.53 -3.97 -1.16
CA ALA A 387 3.83 -4.73 -2.35
C ALA A 387 2.74 -4.54 -3.42
N SER A 388 2.97 -3.62 -4.36
CA SER A 388 2.12 -3.46 -5.54
C SER A 388 2.87 -3.66 -6.85
N SER A 389 2.13 -3.85 -7.96
CA SER A 389 2.75 -4.00 -9.27
C SER A 389 1.93 -3.42 -10.41
N TRP A 390 2.65 -2.89 -11.40
CA TRP A 390 2.16 -2.51 -12.73
C TRP A 390 2.56 -3.54 -13.80
N ASN A 391 3.61 -4.33 -13.53
CA ASN A 391 4.24 -5.25 -14.47
C ASN A 391 4.20 -6.69 -13.95
N ASN A 392 4.54 -7.63 -14.82
CA ASN A 392 4.43 -9.05 -14.52
C ASN A 392 5.53 -9.51 -13.52
N GLY A 393 5.18 -9.93 -12.29
CA GLY A 393 6.12 -10.57 -11.34
C GLY A 393 5.44 -11.10 -10.05
N THR A 394 6.22 -11.67 -9.12
CA THR A 394 5.75 -12.09 -7.79
C THR A 394 6.46 -11.27 -6.73
N ALA A 395 5.70 -10.75 -5.77
CA ALA A 395 6.21 -10.06 -4.61
C ALA A 395 5.57 -10.59 -3.33
N HIS A 396 6.16 -10.24 -2.19
CA HIS A 396 5.59 -10.45 -0.88
C HIS A 396 5.35 -9.15 -0.11
N ALA A 397 4.12 -9.01 0.40
CA ALA A 397 3.79 -7.96 1.35
C ALA A 397 3.99 -8.46 2.78
N GLY A 398 4.45 -7.58 3.66
CA GLY A 398 4.46 -7.74 5.11
C GLY A 398 4.03 -6.45 5.79
N LEU A 399 3.16 -6.56 6.79
CA LEU A 399 2.68 -5.41 7.57
C LEU A 399 2.61 -5.80 9.04
N VAL A 400 3.33 -5.07 9.89
CA VAL A 400 3.27 -5.22 11.34
C VAL A 400 2.86 -3.88 11.93
N LEU A 401 1.70 -3.84 12.58
CA LEU A 401 1.23 -2.71 13.36
C LEU A 401 1.09 -3.16 14.82
N ASP A 402 1.85 -2.56 15.72
CA ASP A 402 1.85 -2.83 17.14
C ASP A 402 1.61 -1.51 17.88
N ASN A 403 0.57 -1.44 18.71
CA ASN A 403 0.10 -0.21 19.37
C ASN A 403 0.08 1.04 18.45
N THR A 404 -0.34 0.85 17.20
CA THR A 404 -0.24 1.86 16.14
C THR A 404 -1.61 2.32 15.67
N LEU A 405 -1.77 3.62 15.45
CA LEU A 405 -2.94 4.21 14.80
C LEU A 405 -2.67 4.44 13.31
N LEU A 406 -3.46 3.81 12.43
CA LEU A 406 -3.38 3.99 10.98
C LEU A 406 -4.73 4.50 10.42
N THR A 407 -4.74 5.71 9.88
CA THR A 407 -5.93 6.30 9.24
C THR A 407 -5.70 6.48 7.75
N ILE A 408 -6.59 5.91 6.93
CA ILE A 408 -6.46 5.88 5.46
C ILE A 408 -7.73 6.42 4.83
N ALA A 409 -7.62 7.52 4.08
CA ALA A 409 -8.73 8.05 3.30
C ALA A 409 -9.07 7.19 2.07
N GLY A 410 -8.06 6.57 1.45
CA GLY A 410 -8.22 5.59 0.37
C GLY A 410 -8.33 4.16 0.87
N GLY A 411 -7.81 3.23 0.06
CA GLY A 411 -7.86 1.79 0.35
C GLY A 411 -6.64 1.28 1.10
N LEU A 412 -6.81 0.15 1.80
CA LEU A 412 -5.70 -0.66 2.32
C LEU A 412 -5.55 -1.88 1.41
N ARG A 413 -4.41 -1.92 0.71
CA ARG A 413 -4.15 -2.88 -0.36
C ARG A 413 -2.87 -3.66 -0.04
N LEU A 414 -3.03 -4.95 0.22
CA LEU A 414 -1.96 -5.83 0.66
C LEU A 414 -1.72 -6.90 -0.40
N GLY A 415 -0.62 -6.77 -1.13
CA GLY A 415 -0.40 -7.57 -2.33
C GLY A 415 -1.39 -7.21 -3.44
N TYR A 416 -1.25 -6.02 -4.03
CA TYR A 416 -2.17 -5.47 -5.05
C TYR A 416 -1.57 -5.29 -6.45
N CYS A 417 -2.28 -5.75 -7.49
CA CYS A 417 -1.96 -5.44 -8.89
C CYS A 417 -2.81 -4.24 -9.38
N GLU A 418 -2.16 -3.21 -9.91
CA GLU A 418 -2.82 -1.93 -10.25
C GLU A 418 -3.52 -1.93 -11.61
N ASN A 419 -3.08 -2.78 -12.56
CA ASN A 419 -3.61 -2.79 -13.92
C ASN A 419 -4.28 -4.14 -14.24
N GLU A 420 -5.52 -4.10 -14.72
CA GLU A 420 -6.35 -5.29 -14.99
C GLU A 420 -5.85 -6.12 -16.19
N MET A 421 -4.97 -5.55 -17.02
CA MET A 421 -4.60 -6.11 -18.33
C MET A 421 -3.39 -7.06 -18.32
N TYR A 422 -2.54 -7.08 -17.28
CA TYR A 422 -1.30 -7.86 -17.28
C TYR A 422 -1.10 -8.66 -15.97
N TYR A 423 -0.95 -9.97 -16.16
CA TYR A 423 -1.20 -11.05 -15.18
C TYR A 423 0.02 -11.39 -14.31
N ARG A 424 -0.15 -11.65 -13.00
CA ARG A 424 0.66 -12.59 -12.18
C ARG A 424 0.19 -12.68 -10.72
N SER A 425 0.77 -13.62 -9.95
CA SER A 425 0.48 -13.84 -8.53
C SER A 425 1.28 -12.91 -7.63
N LEU A 426 0.58 -12.27 -6.69
CA LEU A 426 1.15 -11.47 -5.63
C LEU A 426 0.78 -12.14 -4.31
N ASN A 427 1.79 -12.65 -3.60
CA ASN A 427 1.58 -13.39 -2.36
C ASN A 427 1.78 -12.43 -1.18
N VAL A 428 1.18 -12.72 -0.04
CA VAL A 428 1.63 -12.16 1.24
C VAL A 428 2.40 -13.30 1.92
N ALA A 429 3.73 -13.32 1.79
CA ALA A 429 4.56 -14.39 2.35
C ALA A 429 5.02 -14.14 3.78
N SER A 430 4.89 -12.89 4.26
CA SER A 430 5.11 -12.56 5.67
C SER A 430 3.76 -12.34 6.35
N PRO A 431 3.51 -12.91 7.53
CA PRO A 431 2.26 -12.71 8.26
C PRO A 431 1.98 -11.22 8.46
N ILE A 432 0.77 -10.79 8.12
CA ILE A 432 0.32 -9.42 8.40
C ILE A 432 -0.26 -9.42 9.81
N HIS A 433 0.39 -8.76 10.76
CA HIS A 433 -0.06 -8.71 12.15
C HIS A 433 -0.45 -7.29 12.53
N ILE A 434 -1.70 -7.12 12.94
CA ILE A 434 -2.17 -5.89 13.59
C ILE A 434 -2.54 -6.25 15.01
N ARG A 435 -1.81 -5.71 15.99
CA ARG A 435 -1.87 -6.18 17.37
C ARG A 435 -1.75 -5.10 18.43
N ASN A 436 -1.95 -5.51 19.69
CA ASN A 436 -1.70 -4.68 20.89
C ASN A 436 -2.42 -3.33 20.81
N LYS A 437 -3.75 -3.34 20.72
CA LYS A 437 -4.59 -2.13 20.63
C LYS A 437 -4.37 -1.25 19.41
N SER A 438 -3.63 -1.72 18.40
CA SER A 438 -3.56 -1.03 17.10
C SER A 438 -4.95 -0.78 16.53
N SER A 439 -5.13 0.37 15.89
CA SER A 439 -6.40 0.80 15.32
C SER A 439 -6.19 1.23 13.89
N VAL A 440 -6.89 0.58 12.96
CA VAL A 440 -6.83 0.87 11.53
C VAL A 440 -8.19 1.30 11.03
N THR A 441 -8.27 2.46 10.38
CA THR A 441 -9.49 2.95 9.72
C THR A 441 -9.26 3.08 8.21
N VAL A 442 -10.10 2.41 7.42
CA VAL A 442 -10.05 2.40 5.96
C VAL A 442 -11.35 3.00 5.40
N ASN A 443 -11.22 4.11 4.68
CA ASN A 443 -12.38 4.84 4.14
C ASN A 443 -12.82 4.39 2.75
N SER A 444 -11.95 3.76 1.97
CA SER A 444 -12.29 3.09 0.72
C SER A 444 -12.19 1.56 0.88
N GLU A 445 -11.64 0.85 -0.10
CA GLU A 445 -11.61 -0.61 -0.13
C GLU A 445 -10.55 -1.23 0.78
N PHE A 446 -10.92 -2.35 1.41
CA PHE A 446 -9.97 -3.27 2.04
C PHE A 446 -9.88 -4.56 1.21
N ILE A 447 -8.67 -4.95 0.82
CA ILE A 447 -8.43 -6.16 0.03
C ILE A 447 -7.29 -6.95 0.66
N LEU A 448 -7.60 -8.18 1.06
CA LEU A 448 -6.63 -9.17 1.53
C LEU A 448 -6.61 -10.36 0.55
N GLY A 449 -5.54 -10.48 -0.23
CA GLY A 449 -5.41 -11.52 -1.26
C GLY A 449 -6.16 -11.14 -2.54
N ASN A 450 -5.42 -10.68 -3.54
CA ASN A 450 -5.96 -10.43 -4.88
C ASN A 450 -5.10 -11.17 -5.91
N ARG A 451 -5.74 -11.75 -6.92
CA ARG A 451 -5.05 -12.22 -8.14
C ARG A 451 -5.80 -11.55 -9.29
N ASN A 452 -5.13 -11.05 -10.32
CA ASN A 452 -5.85 -10.66 -11.54
C ASN A 452 -5.53 -11.75 -12.57
N ALA A 453 -6.45 -12.68 -12.76
CA ALA A 453 -6.38 -13.66 -13.83
C ALA A 453 -7.39 -13.25 -14.92
N ALA A 454 -6.90 -12.76 -16.06
CA ALA A 454 -7.67 -12.85 -17.30
C ALA A 454 -7.03 -13.89 -18.23
N SER A 455 -7.84 -14.30 -19.18
CA SER A 455 -8.00 -15.66 -19.68
C SER A 455 -7.00 -16.11 -20.74
N ASP A 456 -6.00 -15.29 -21.09
CA ASP A 456 -5.49 -15.34 -22.47
C ASP A 456 -4.04 -15.83 -22.64
N PHE A 457 -3.33 -16.24 -21.57
CA PHE A 457 -1.98 -16.81 -21.73
C PHE A 457 -1.81 -18.11 -20.93
N ASN A 458 -1.62 -19.22 -21.65
CA ASN A 458 -1.23 -20.56 -21.18
C ASN A 458 0.16 -20.59 -20.48
N GLN A 459 0.46 -19.66 -19.57
CA GLN A 459 1.67 -19.69 -18.77
C GLN A 459 1.41 -20.37 -17.43
N ALA A 460 2.32 -21.27 -17.03
CA ALA A 460 2.28 -21.89 -15.71
C ALA A 460 2.42 -20.81 -14.63
N MET A 461 1.41 -20.66 -13.77
CA MET A 461 1.46 -19.75 -12.62
C MET A 461 2.06 -20.50 -11.43
N THR A 462 2.92 -19.83 -10.65
CA THR A 462 3.45 -20.38 -9.41
C THR A 462 2.32 -20.71 -8.43
N PRO A 463 2.42 -21.80 -7.63
CA PRO A 463 1.49 -22.06 -6.54
C PRO A 463 1.43 -20.86 -5.60
N ASN A 464 0.22 -20.43 -5.25
CA ASN A 464 0.04 -19.31 -4.33
C ASN A 464 0.06 -19.81 -2.90
N ALA A 465 0.89 -19.19 -2.06
CA ALA A 465 0.66 -19.22 -0.63
C ALA A 465 -0.52 -18.30 -0.30
N PRO A 466 -1.45 -18.70 0.60
CA PRO A 466 -2.54 -17.83 1.00
C PRO A 466 -2.02 -16.61 1.74
N SER A 467 -2.60 -15.45 1.46
CA SER A 467 -2.26 -14.22 2.18
C SER A 467 -2.87 -14.24 3.58
N VAL A 468 -2.05 -14.34 4.62
CA VAL A 468 -2.55 -14.46 6.01
C VAL A 468 -2.41 -13.13 6.75
N MET A 469 -3.53 -12.68 7.33
CA MET A 469 -3.61 -11.54 8.23
C MET A 469 -4.17 -11.97 9.58
N VAL A 470 -3.51 -11.58 10.67
CA VAL A 470 -3.90 -11.81 12.05
C VAL A 470 -4.20 -10.47 12.71
N LEU A 471 -5.41 -10.32 13.22
CA LEU A 471 -5.80 -9.25 14.14
C LEU A 471 -5.83 -9.84 15.56
N ASP A 472 -5.06 -9.25 16.46
CA ASP A 472 -4.85 -9.72 17.84
C ASP A 472 -5.00 -8.56 18.82
N ASP A 473 -6.10 -8.51 19.58
CA ASP A 473 -6.43 -7.38 20.45
C ASP A 473 -6.38 -5.99 19.74
N ALA A 474 -6.77 -5.95 18.47
CA ALA A 474 -6.70 -4.77 17.60
C ALA A 474 -8.06 -4.46 16.93
N THR A 475 -8.22 -3.24 16.42
CA THR A 475 -9.45 -2.82 15.71
C THR A 475 -9.18 -2.49 14.25
N LEU A 476 -9.94 -3.09 13.33
CA LEU A 476 -10.00 -2.73 11.91
C LEU A 476 -11.40 -2.18 11.57
N THR A 477 -11.51 -0.89 11.28
CA THR A 477 -12.76 -0.23 10.86
C THR A 477 -12.80 -0.05 9.35
N LEU A 478 -13.85 -0.55 8.71
CA LEU A 478 -14.08 -0.52 7.27
C LEU A 478 -15.32 0.33 6.94
N ASN A 479 -15.11 1.51 6.38
CA ASN A 479 -16.18 2.47 6.06
C ASN A 479 -16.74 2.32 4.63
N ASN A 480 -16.09 1.56 3.76
CA ASN A 480 -16.62 1.13 2.46
C ASN A 480 -16.58 -0.41 2.38
N TRP A 481 -16.48 -1.05 1.22
CA TRP A 481 -16.46 -2.51 1.08
C TRP A 481 -15.12 -3.12 1.54
N GLY A 482 -15.17 -4.39 1.95
CA GLY A 482 -13.99 -5.19 2.28
C GLY A 482 -14.11 -6.58 1.69
N SER A 483 -13.00 -7.14 1.20
CA SER A 483 -12.96 -8.52 0.70
C SER A 483 -11.73 -9.28 1.21
N VAL A 484 -11.99 -10.47 1.74
CA VAL A 484 -10.97 -11.48 1.98
C VAL A 484 -10.98 -12.43 0.79
N ALA A 485 -9.96 -12.33 -0.04
CA ALA A 485 -9.80 -12.96 -1.34
C ALA A 485 -10.76 -12.46 -2.43
N ARG A 486 -10.20 -12.04 -3.57
CA ARG A 486 -10.97 -11.77 -4.81
C ARG A 486 -10.21 -12.14 -6.09
N GLN A 487 -10.92 -12.31 -7.20
CA GLN A 487 -10.35 -12.45 -8.55
C GLN A 487 -9.36 -13.63 -8.73
N ASN A 488 -9.61 -14.79 -8.10
CA ASN A 488 -8.70 -15.95 -8.01
C ASN A 488 -7.58 -15.79 -6.97
N GLY A 489 -7.67 -14.78 -6.10
CA GLY A 489 -6.79 -14.58 -4.94
C GLY A 489 -7.01 -15.61 -3.84
N LEU A 490 -6.01 -15.73 -2.96
CA LEU A 490 -6.06 -16.54 -1.75
C LEU A 490 -5.82 -15.64 -0.53
N GLY A 491 -6.75 -15.65 0.43
CA GLY A 491 -6.68 -14.77 1.59
C GLY A 491 -7.25 -15.45 2.84
N THR A 492 -6.60 -15.25 3.98
CA THR A 492 -7.04 -15.73 5.29
C THR A 492 -6.96 -14.58 6.29
N LEU A 493 -8.10 -14.22 6.88
CA LEU A 493 -8.19 -13.25 7.96
C LEU A 493 -8.50 -13.97 9.27
N ILE A 494 -7.66 -13.79 10.28
CA ILE A 494 -7.84 -14.33 11.63
C ILE A 494 -8.16 -13.16 12.56
N ILE A 495 -9.28 -13.24 13.27
CA ILE A 495 -9.73 -12.27 14.26
C ILE A 495 -9.74 -12.98 15.61
N THR A 496 -8.80 -12.63 16.49
CA THR A 496 -8.57 -13.36 17.74
C THR A 496 -8.26 -12.43 18.92
N ASN A 497 -8.24 -12.97 20.14
CA ASN A 497 -7.87 -12.27 21.37
C ASN A 497 -8.54 -10.89 21.52
N ASN A 498 -9.88 -10.85 21.46
CA ASN A 498 -10.67 -9.61 21.54
C ASN A 498 -10.51 -8.61 20.38
N ALA A 499 -9.81 -8.97 19.29
CA ALA A 499 -9.72 -8.15 18.10
C ALA A 499 -11.09 -7.95 17.44
N GLN A 500 -11.25 -6.83 16.73
CA GLN A 500 -12.51 -6.41 16.14
C GLN A 500 -12.34 -5.99 14.69
N VAL A 501 -13.23 -6.48 13.83
CA VAL A 501 -13.49 -5.91 12.50
C VAL A 501 -14.85 -5.24 12.54
N ILE A 502 -14.88 -3.91 12.38
CA ILE A 502 -16.10 -3.11 12.41
C ILE A 502 -16.40 -2.61 11.00
N LYS A 503 -17.45 -3.15 10.38
CA LYS A 503 -17.87 -2.80 9.03
C LYS A 503 -19.05 -1.83 9.07
N LYS A 504 -18.78 -0.53 8.85
CA LYS A 504 -19.77 0.57 8.97
C LYS A 504 -20.42 0.99 7.65
N GLY A 505 -19.71 0.86 6.53
CA GLY A 505 -20.19 1.27 5.21
C GLY A 505 -21.37 0.45 4.68
N GLN A 506 -22.13 1.03 3.76
CA GLN A 506 -23.30 0.37 3.11
C GLN A 506 -22.90 -0.81 2.21
N HIS A 507 -21.68 -0.82 1.66
CA HIS A 507 -21.22 -1.90 0.79
C HIS A 507 -20.78 -3.14 1.58
N HIS A 508 -20.89 -4.33 0.99
CA HIS A 508 -20.74 -5.62 1.67
C HIS A 508 -19.34 -5.92 2.24
N PHE A 509 -19.28 -6.76 3.28
CA PHE A 509 -18.09 -7.53 3.64
C PHE A 509 -18.14 -8.89 2.95
N ARG A 510 -17.05 -9.28 2.28
CA ARG A 510 -17.03 -10.40 1.34
C ARG A 510 -15.92 -11.40 1.69
N ILE A 511 -16.20 -12.69 1.50
CA ILE A 511 -15.29 -13.80 1.76
C ILE A 511 -15.26 -14.70 0.54
N GLY A 512 -14.13 -14.69 -0.17
CA GLY A 512 -13.87 -15.46 -1.38
C GLY A 512 -14.82 -15.09 -2.51
N THR A 513 -14.53 -14.03 -3.28
CA THR A 513 -15.43 -13.55 -4.34
C THR A 513 -14.76 -13.33 -5.70
N ASP A 514 -15.57 -13.05 -6.72
CA ASP A 514 -15.13 -12.59 -8.05
C ASP A 514 -14.18 -13.57 -8.79
N GLY A 515 -14.26 -14.88 -8.52
CA GLY A 515 -13.43 -15.90 -9.15
C GLY A 515 -13.75 -16.10 -10.63
N ASN A 516 -12.74 -15.94 -11.49
CA ASN A 516 -12.88 -16.02 -12.95
C ASN A 516 -12.46 -17.41 -13.47
N ALA A 517 -13.29 -18.44 -13.28
CA ALA A 517 -13.04 -19.75 -13.87
C ALA A 517 -13.56 -19.79 -15.32
N THR A 518 -12.75 -19.38 -16.29
CA THR A 518 -13.08 -19.56 -17.72
C THR A 518 -12.69 -20.94 -18.21
N THR A 519 -13.53 -21.55 -19.05
CA THR A 519 -13.23 -22.82 -19.74
C THR A 519 -12.03 -22.63 -20.68
N GLY A 520 -10.94 -23.38 -20.47
CA GLY A 520 -9.73 -23.34 -21.31
C GLY A 520 -8.41 -23.05 -20.56
N GLN A 521 -8.49 -22.76 -19.26
CA GLN A 521 -7.34 -22.59 -18.38
C GLN A 521 -6.58 -23.92 -18.19
N GLY A 522 -5.28 -23.95 -18.49
CA GLY A 522 -4.43 -25.15 -18.33
C GLY A 522 -4.36 -25.64 -16.88
N ALA A 523 -4.05 -26.93 -16.67
CA ALA A 523 -4.13 -27.66 -15.40
C ALA A 523 -3.32 -27.12 -14.20
N ASN A 524 -2.59 -26.01 -14.34
CA ASN A 524 -1.73 -25.39 -13.33
C ASN A 524 -2.22 -24.01 -12.84
N THR A 525 -3.42 -23.55 -13.22
CA THR A 525 -4.00 -22.32 -12.66
C THR A 525 -4.97 -22.68 -11.54
N ASN A 526 -4.89 -21.98 -10.40
CA ASN A 526 -5.93 -22.12 -9.37
C ASN A 526 -7.21 -21.52 -9.96
N PRO A 527 -8.22 -22.32 -10.33
CA PRO A 527 -9.38 -21.82 -11.05
C PRO A 527 -10.29 -20.95 -10.17
N PHE A 528 -9.96 -20.80 -8.88
CA PHE A 528 -10.91 -20.39 -7.87
C PHE A 528 -10.31 -19.35 -6.92
N THR A 529 -11.13 -18.37 -6.54
CA THR A 529 -10.84 -17.52 -5.37
C THR A 529 -11.06 -18.36 -4.11
N GLU A 530 -10.14 -18.33 -3.14
CA GLU A 530 -10.39 -18.89 -1.80
C GLU A 530 -10.16 -17.83 -0.72
N GLY A 531 -11.27 -17.42 -0.08
CA GLY A 531 -11.25 -16.56 1.09
C GLY A 531 -11.60 -17.34 2.34
N ARG A 532 -10.81 -17.15 3.40
CA ARG A 532 -11.05 -17.74 4.72
C ARG A 532 -11.10 -16.66 5.78
N VAL A 533 -12.11 -16.68 6.64
CA VAL A 533 -12.17 -15.83 7.84
C VAL A 533 -12.37 -16.73 9.05
N ILE A 534 -11.54 -16.54 10.07
CA ILE A 534 -11.60 -17.29 11.32
C ILE A 534 -11.79 -16.28 12.45
N ILE A 535 -12.85 -16.44 13.24
CA ILE A 535 -13.13 -15.60 14.41
C ILE A 535 -13.12 -16.49 15.65
N SER A 536 -12.30 -16.17 16.66
CA SER A 536 -12.13 -17.00 17.86
C SER A 536 -11.67 -16.17 19.07
N ALA A 537 -11.66 -16.75 20.27
CA ALA A 537 -11.03 -16.18 21.46
C ALA A 537 -11.40 -14.71 21.74
N GLY A 538 -12.70 -14.39 21.74
CA GLY A 538 -13.22 -13.04 21.96
C GLY A 538 -13.23 -12.15 20.70
N GLY A 539 -12.71 -12.64 19.57
CA GLY A 539 -12.72 -11.93 18.30
C GLY A 539 -14.13 -11.58 17.82
N LEU A 540 -14.27 -10.43 17.17
CA LEU A 540 -15.54 -9.89 16.70
C LEU A 540 -15.49 -9.48 15.23
N LEU A 541 -16.43 -9.98 14.42
CA LEU A 541 -16.78 -9.39 13.13
C LEU A 541 -18.15 -8.73 13.25
N ASP A 542 -18.18 -7.40 13.21
CA ASP A 542 -19.40 -6.61 13.37
C ASP A 542 -19.82 -5.89 12.08
N VAL A 543 -20.91 -6.36 11.45
CA VAL A 543 -21.48 -5.78 10.23
C VAL A 543 -22.65 -4.84 10.57
N GLN A 544 -22.39 -3.53 10.61
CA GLN A 544 -23.27 -2.55 11.28
C GLN A 544 -24.30 -1.87 10.37
N ALA A 545 -24.12 -1.85 9.05
CA ALA A 545 -25.08 -1.21 8.13
C ALA A 545 -26.21 -2.19 7.71
N PRO A 546 -27.50 -1.81 7.76
CA PRO A 546 -28.61 -2.72 7.43
C PRO A 546 -28.62 -3.28 5.99
N THR A 547 -28.07 -2.53 5.04
CA THR A 547 -27.92 -2.96 3.63
C THR A 547 -26.69 -3.86 3.43
N ASN A 548 -25.88 -4.04 4.48
CA ASN A 548 -24.63 -4.77 4.43
C ASN A 548 -24.85 -6.25 4.73
N GLU A 549 -24.94 -7.02 3.65
CA GLU A 549 -24.84 -8.48 3.72
C GLU A 549 -23.40 -8.92 4.01
N LEU A 550 -23.25 -9.94 4.85
CA LEU A 550 -22.03 -10.75 4.93
C LEU A 550 -22.07 -11.80 3.81
N ARG A 551 -21.22 -11.64 2.79
CA ARG A 551 -21.23 -12.50 1.60
C ARG A 551 -20.13 -13.55 1.65
N ILE A 552 -20.50 -14.82 1.55
CA ILE A 552 -19.59 -15.97 1.50
C ILE A 552 -19.76 -16.65 0.14
N ALA A 553 -18.69 -16.75 -0.65
CA ALA A 553 -18.72 -17.35 -1.99
C ALA A 553 -19.85 -16.77 -2.87
N THR A 554 -19.64 -15.59 -3.45
CA THR A 554 -20.73 -14.85 -4.10
C THR A 554 -21.25 -15.55 -5.38
N ALA A 555 -20.39 -16.18 -6.15
CA ALA A 555 -20.70 -16.89 -7.40
C ALA A 555 -20.32 -18.38 -7.35
N ALA A 556 -20.80 -19.17 -8.32
CA ALA A 556 -20.60 -20.63 -8.37
C ALA A 556 -19.12 -21.09 -8.38
N THR A 557 -18.22 -20.25 -8.89
CA THR A 557 -16.77 -20.49 -9.00
C THR A 557 -16.00 -20.05 -7.76
N ASP A 558 -16.65 -19.37 -6.83
CA ASP A 558 -16.04 -18.85 -5.62
C ASP A 558 -15.93 -19.92 -4.52
N ASN A 559 -14.86 -19.86 -3.72
CA ASN A 559 -14.67 -20.65 -2.51
C ASN A 559 -14.55 -19.71 -1.30
N GLY A 560 -15.51 -19.79 -0.37
CA GLY A 560 -15.57 -18.93 0.80
C GLY A 560 -15.74 -19.76 2.07
N VAL A 561 -14.85 -19.56 3.05
CA VAL A 561 -14.91 -20.24 4.34
C VAL A 561 -15.01 -19.21 5.45
N LEU A 562 -16.08 -19.29 6.25
CA LEU A 562 -16.23 -18.53 7.49
C LEU A 562 -16.27 -19.52 8.64
N THR A 563 -15.25 -19.52 9.50
CA THR A 563 -15.21 -20.32 10.72
C THR A 563 -15.46 -19.42 11.93
N ILE A 564 -16.52 -19.70 12.68
CA ILE A 564 -16.82 -19.04 13.96
C ILE A 564 -16.43 -20.02 15.07
N GLY A 565 -15.20 -19.87 15.55
CA GLY A 565 -14.63 -20.67 16.62
C GLY A 565 -15.03 -20.22 18.00
N GLU A 566 -14.64 -21.02 18.99
CA GLU A 566 -14.95 -20.81 20.41
C GLU A 566 -14.62 -19.38 20.87
N GLY A 567 -15.59 -18.72 21.51
CA GLY A 567 -15.50 -17.33 21.95
C GLY A 567 -15.53 -16.29 20.81
N GLY A 568 -15.59 -16.69 19.54
CA GLY A 568 -15.75 -15.80 18.41
C GLY A 568 -17.20 -15.33 18.23
N LEU A 569 -17.38 -14.08 17.82
CA LEU A 569 -18.69 -13.45 17.62
C LEU A 569 -18.79 -12.81 16.23
N VAL A 570 -19.83 -13.17 15.48
CA VAL A 570 -20.21 -12.50 14.23
C VAL A 570 -21.57 -11.85 14.43
N LYS A 571 -21.68 -10.55 14.12
CA LYS A 571 -22.96 -9.83 14.11
C LYS A 571 -23.32 -9.45 12.68
N ALA A 572 -24.47 -9.90 12.19
CA ALA A 572 -24.89 -9.67 10.82
C ALA A 572 -26.40 -9.39 10.71
N PHE A 573 -26.80 -8.73 9.62
CA PHE A 573 -28.20 -8.63 9.21
C PHE A 573 -28.63 -9.86 8.43
N THR A 574 -27.79 -10.29 7.47
CA THR A 574 -27.97 -11.51 6.68
C THR A 574 -26.60 -12.07 6.26
N VAL A 575 -26.55 -13.37 6.02
CA VAL A 575 -25.41 -14.10 5.46
C VAL A 575 -25.83 -14.72 4.13
N THR A 576 -25.22 -14.29 3.03
CA THR A 576 -25.66 -14.61 1.65
C THR A 576 -24.52 -15.15 0.78
N GLY A 577 -24.85 -15.65 -0.41
CA GLY A 577 -23.88 -16.09 -1.43
C GLY A 577 -24.39 -17.28 -2.25
N ALA A 578 -24.13 -17.31 -3.55
CA ALA A 578 -24.63 -18.36 -4.45
C ALA A 578 -23.61 -19.49 -4.71
N GLY A 579 -22.37 -19.32 -4.29
CA GLY A 579 -21.31 -20.32 -4.39
C GLY A 579 -21.51 -21.46 -3.41
N THR A 580 -21.25 -22.68 -3.86
CA THR A 580 -21.42 -23.92 -3.07
C THR A 580 -20.12 -24.45 -2.50
N ARG A 581 -18.98 -23.82 -2.80
CA ARG A 581 -17.65 -24.26 -2.38
C ARG A 581 -17.19 -23.47 -1.16
N GLY A 582 -16.61 -24.19 -0.21
CA GLY A 582 -16.25 -23.67 1.10
C GLY A 582 -17.27 -24.08 2.15
N ALA A 583 -17.46 -23.28 3.19
CA ALA A 583 -18.36 -23.59 4.29
C ALA A 583 -18.64 -22.37 5.18
N LEU A 584 -19.81 -22.37 5.81
CA LEU A 584 -20.04 -21.65 7.06
C LEU A 584 -19.87 -22.68 8.19
N GLU A 585 -18.76 -22.59 8.91
CA GLU A 585 -18.35 -23.54 9.93
C GLU A 585 -18.55 -22.97 11.34
N PHE A 586 -19.24 -23.73 12.17
CA PHE A 586 -19.37 -23.45 13.60
C PHE A 586 -18.46 -24.39 14.38
N ASP A 587 -17.51 -23.79 15.11
CA ASP A 587 -16.55 -24.48 15.96
C ASP A 587 -16.66 -23.99 17.42
N GLY A 588 -17.89 -23.72 17.86
CA GLY A 588 -18.23 -23.24 19.21
C GLY A 588 -18.47 -21.73 19.34
N GLY A 589 -18.53 -21.00 18.22
CA GLY A 589 -18.76 -19.56 18.21
C GLY A 589 -20.22 -19.12 18.00
N THR A 590 -20.45 -17.81 18.07
CA THR A 590 -21.78 -17.19 18.03
C THR A 590 -22.01 -16.37 16.77
N LEU A 591 -23.14 -16.62 16.11
CA LEU A 591 -23.71 -15.75 15.08
C LEU A 591 -24.93 -15.04 15.67
N GLN A 592 -24.86 -13.71 15.75
CA GLN A 592 -25.87 -12.86 16.39
C GLN A 592 -26.63 -12.02 15.34
N ALA A 593 -27.96 -12.01 15.46
CA ALA A 593 -28.85 -11.24 14.61
C ALA A 593 -28.89 -9.75 14.95
N ARG A 594 -29.02 -8.90 13.93
CA ARG A 594 -29.15 -7.44 14.06
C ARG A 594 -30.54 -6.88 13.74
N ALA A 595 -31.40 -7.68 13.12
CA ALA A 595 -32.78 -7.32 12.79
C ALA A 595 -33.62 -8.58 12.52
N SER A 596 -34.94 -8.45 12.59
CA SER A 596 -35.84 -9.52 12.16
C SER A 596 -35.73 -9.72 10.64
N THR A 597 -35.67 -10.97 10.19
CA THR A 597 -35.56 -11.32 8.77
C THR A 597 -35.96 -12.78 8.53
N ASN A 598 -36.70 -13.05 7.46
CA ASN A 598 -37.02 -14.43 7.06
C ASN A 598 -35.90 -15.13 6.25
N ALA A 599 -34.76 -14.46 6.07
CA ALA A 599 -33.67 -14.90 5.21
C ALA A 599 -32.31 -14.62 5.87
N PHE A 600 -32.16 -15.02 7.14
CA PHE A 600 -30.96 -14.71 7.93
C PHE A 600 -29.71 -15.38 7.37
N ILE A 601 -29.80 -16.65 6.98
CA ILE A 601 -28.71 -17.37 6.31
C ILE A 601 -29.24 -18.00 5.02
N THR A 602 -28.79 -17.50 3.88
CA THR A 602 -29.16 -17.99 2.55
C THR A 602 -27.96 -18.40 1.71
N CYS A 603 -26.74 -18.32 2.25
CA CYS A 603 -25.54 -18.75 1.54
C CYS A 603 -25.64 -20.22 1.10
N ALA A 604 -25.16 -20.49 -0.12
CA ALA A 604 -25.25 -21.81 -0.75
C ALA A 604 -24.13 -22.76 -0.29
N VAL A 605 -23.07 -22.26 0.34
CA VAL A 605 -22.05 -23.09 1.00
C VAL A 605 -22.70 -23.97 2.08
N PRO A 606 -22.14 -25.16 2.37
CA PRO A 606 -22.58 -25.99 3.49
C PRO A 606 -22.52 -25.27 4.84
N LEU A 607 -23.55 -25.44 5.66
CA LEU A 607 -23.57 -25.03 7.07
C LEU A 607 -23.13 -26.24 7.90
N THR A 608 -21.94 -26.19 8.48
CA THR A 608 -21.34 -27.34 9.19
C THR A 608 -21.08 -27.02 10.65
N VAL A 609 -21.47 -27.92 11.54
CA VAL A 609 -21.09 -27.85 12.97
C VAL A 609 -20.09 -28.95 13.29
N ASN A 610 -18.94 -28.55 13.82
CA ASN A 610 -17.83 -29.46 14.11
C ASN A 610 -18.09 -30.38 15.31
N ALA A 611 -17.37 -31.50 15.36
CA ALA A 611 -17.55 -32.54 16.37
C ALA A 611 -17.33 -31.99 17.78
N GLY A 612 -18.26 -32.29 18.70
CA GLY A 612 -18.18 -31.84 20.08
C GLY A 612 -18.37 -30.32 20.27
N LYS A 613 -18.78 -29.59 19.23
CA LYS A 613 -19.05 -28.15 19.27
C LYS A 613 -20.54 -27.85 19.06
N GLN A 614 -20.94 -26.61 19.36
CA GLN A 614 -22.27 -26.09 19.09
C GLN A 614 -22.21 -24.86 18.18
N ALA A 615 -23.21 -24.69 17.33
CA ALA A 615 -23.49 -23.43 16.64
C ALA A 615 -24.37 -22.56 17.54
N HIS A 616 -23.82 -21.48 18.10
CA HIS A 616 -24.61 -20.55 18.90
C HIS A 616 -25.31 -19.53 17.98
N LEU A 617 -26.63 -19.61 17.93
CA LEU A 617 -27.50 -18.78 17.11
C LEU A 617 -28.24 -17.81 18.04
N ASP A 618 -27.74 -16.58 18.14
CA ASP A 618 -28.29 -15.57 19.03
C ASP A 618 -29.24 -14.65 18.29
N THR A 619 -30.53 -14.81 18.56
CA THR A 619 -31.58 -14.00 17.92
C THR A 619 -31.72 -12.62 18.54
N GLN A 620 -31.05 -12.33 19.67
CA GLN A 620 -31.36 -11.16 20.49
C GLN A 620 -32.89 -11.11 20.73
N ALA A 621 -33.56 -9.99 20.42
CA ALA A 621 -35.02 -9.86 20.49
C ALA A 621 -35.69 -9.95 19.10
N PHE A 622 -34.99 -10.44 18.08
CA PHE A 622 -35.45 -10.45 16.70
C PHE A 622 -36.01 -11.81 16.28
N ASP A 623 -36.89 -11.79 15.28
CA ASP A 623 -37.41 -12.99 14.65
C ASP A 623 -36.65 -13.29 13.37
N ILE A 624 -35.92 -14.40 13.35
CA ILE A 624 -35.08 -14.79 12.21
C ILE A 624 -35.48 -16.15 11.65
N ALA A 625 -35.33 -16.34 10.34
CA ALA A 625 -35.47 -17.65 9.71
C ALA A 625 -34.22 -18.05 8.92
N ILE A 626 -33.89 -19.34 9.00
CA ILE A 626 -32.77 -19.98 8.29
C ILE A 626 -33.35 -21.05 7.36
N PRO A 627 -33.47 -20.79 6.05
CA PRO A 627 -33.97 -21.75 5.05
C PRO A 627 -32.90 -22.73 4.55
N ARG A 628 -31.90 -23.04 5.38
CA ARG A 628 -30.74 -23.87 5.01
C ARG A 628 -30.53 -24.97 6.05
N PRO A 629 -30.23 -26.21 5.63
CA PRO A 629 -30.00 -27.30 6.56
C PRO A 629 -28.63 -27.19 7.21
N PHE A 630 -28.54 -27.46 8.52
CA PHE A 630 -27.27 -27.67 9.20
C PHE A 630 -26.83 -29.13 9.05
N GLY A 631 -25.52 -29.37 8.89
CA GLY A 631 -24.92 -30.70 8.86
C GLY A 631 -23.75 -30.82 9.84
N GLY A 632 -23.16 -32.02 9.87
CA GLY A 632 -21.97 -32.31 10.69
C GLY A 632 -22.29 -32.92 12.06
N PRO A 633 -21.26 -33.39 12.79
CA PRO A 633 -21.45 -34.10 14.05
C PRO A 633 -21.79 -33.21 15.26
N GLY A 634 -21.70 -31.89 15.13
CA GLY A 634 -21.98 -30.92 16.20
C GLY A 634 -23.46 -30.59 16.41
N GLY A 635 -23.72 -29.76 17.42
CA GLY A 635 -25.04 -29.36 17.90
C GLY A 635 -25.47 -27.94 17.53
N LEU A 636 -26.73 -27.58 17.82
CA LEU A 636 -27.25 -26.21 17.68
C LEU A 636 -27.57 -25.64 19.05
N HIS A 637 -27.41 -24.34 19.23
CA HIS A 637 -27.75 -23.67 20.49
C HIS A 637 -28.42 -22.34 20.21
N LYS A 638 -29.73 -22.28 20.42
CA LYS A 638 -30.54 -21.08 20.27
C LYS A 638 -30.43 -20.21 21.52
N LEU A 639 -30.00 -18.97 21.32
CA LEU A 639 -29.87 -17.91 22.33
C LEU A 639 -30.79 -16.73 21.98
N GLY A 640 -30.97 -15.80 22.92
CA GLY A 640 -31.78 -14.58 22.74
C GLY A 640 -33.29 -14.83 22.90
N SER A 641 -34.04 -13.80 23.29
CA SER A 641 -35.49 -13.88 23.56
C SER A 641 -36.38 -13.92 22.32
N GLY A 642 -35.87 -13.56 21.14
CA GLY A 642 -36.60 -13.61 19.86
C GLY A 642 -36.79 -15.02 19.30
N SER A 643 -37.38 -15.13 18.11
CA SER A 643 -37.70 -16.41 17.48
C SER A 643 -36.65 -16.84 16.44
N LEU A 644 -36.35 -18.14 16.39
CA LEU A 644 -35.54 -18.77 15.33
C LEU A 644 -36.37 -19.79 14.57
N THR A 645 -36.61 -19.57 13.28
CA THR A 645 -37.27 -20.54 12.40
C THR A 645 -36.25 -21.34 11.60
N LEU A 646 -36.22 -22.67 11.78
CA LEU A 646 -35.41 -23.58 10.97
C LEU A 646 -36.25 -24.16 9.83
N ALA A 647 -36.21 -23.50 8.66
CA ALA A 647 -37.06 -23.81 7.51
C ALA A 647 -36.42 -24.81 6.53
N ALA A 648 -35.58 -25.71 7.04
CA ALA A 648 -35.00 -26.82 6.29
C ALA A 648 -34.70 -28.00 7.22
N LEU A 649 -34.67 -29.22 6.67
CA LEU A 649 -34.33 -30.43 7.42
C LEU A 649 -32.82 -30.51 7.69
N SER A 650 -32.42 -30.25 8.93
CA SER A 650 -31.02 -30.36 9.35
C SER A 650 -30.62 -31.81 9.63
N THR A 651 -29.39 -32.16 9.26
CA THR A 651 -28.78 -33.50 9.38
C THR A 651 -27.67 -33.55 10.44
N ASN A 652 -27.51 -32.48 11.21
CA ASN A 652 -26.56 -32.44 12.31
C ASN A 652 -26.90 -33.48 13.39
N THR A 653 -25.91 -34.19 13.93
CA THR A 653 -26.17 -35.28 14.90
C THR A 653 -25.96 -34.89 16.36
N GLY A 654 -25.32 -33.76 16.63
CA GLY A 654 -25.09 -33.27 17.99
C GLY A 654 -26.34 -32.61 18.61
N PRO A 655 -26.34 -32.37 19.93
CA PRO A 655 -27.51 -31.88 20.66
C PRO A 655 -27.98 -30.50 20.19
N VAL A 656 -29.29 -30.26 20.27
CA VAL A 656 -29.91 -28.98 19.96
C VAL A 656 -30.47 -28.39 21.25
N THR A 657 -29.95 -27.27 21.71
CA THR A 657 -30.40 -26.62 22.95
C THR A 657 -31.13 -25.32 22.65
N VAL A 658 -32.28 -25.09 23.29
CA VAL A 658 -33.02 -23.82 23.20
C VAL A 658 -32.95 -23.12 24.56
N GLU A 659 -31.98 -22.24 24.76
CA GLU A 659 -31.77 -21.57 26.05
C GLU A 659 -32.81 -20.50 26.34
N ALA A 660 -33.22 -19.75 25.30
CA ALA A 660 -34.17 -18.65 25.43
C ALA A 660 -34.96 -18.43 24.13
N GLY A 661 -36.16 -17.85 24.29
CA GLY A 661 -37.04 -17.48 23.19
C GLY A 661 -37.68 -18.70 22.52
N THR A 662 -38.12 -18.51 21.27
CA THR A 662 -38.86 -19.54 20.53
C THR A 662 -38.00 -20.18 19.45
N LEU A 663 -37.96 -21.52 19.39
CA LEU A 663 -37.50 -22.25 18.21
C LEU A 663 -38.72 -22.72 17.41
N ILE A 664 -38.80 -22.32 16.15
CA ILE A 664 -39.89 -22.67 15.22
C ILE A 664 -39.38 -23.69 14.21
N ILE A 665 -40.06 -24.82 14.10
CA ILE A 665 -39.76 -25.89 13.13
C ILE A 665 -41.00 -26.08 12.25
N PRO A 666 -41.02 -25.50 11.03
CA PRO A 666 -42.14 -25.66 10.09
C PRO A 666 -42.30 -27.08 9.57
N ASP A 667 -43.38 -27.30 8.80
CA ASP A 667 -43.69 -28.60 8.20
C ASP A 667 -42.59 -29.07 7.24
N GLY A 668 -42.32 -30.38 7.24
CA GLY A 668 -41.25 -30.99 6.45
C GLY A 668 -39.82 -30.59 6.85
N CYS A 669 -39.65 -29.81 7.92
CA CYS A 669 -38.36 -29.39 8.47
C CYS A 669 -38.01 -30.20 9.72
N GLY A 670 -36.81 -29.97 10.28
CA GLY A 670 -36.41 -30.69 11.48
C GLY A 670 -34.98 -30.44 11.91
N VAL A 671 -34.64 -31.02 13.05
CA VAL A 671 -33.29 -31.03 13.61
C VAL A 671 -32.81 -32.47 13.77
N GLY A 672 -31.56 -32.74 13.41
CA GLY A 672 -31.06 -34.12 13.39
C GLY A 672 -30.68 -34.69 14.77
N GLY A 673 -30.36 -33.84 15.75
CA GLY A 673 -29.90 -34.25 17.08
C GLY A 673 -30.95 -34.20 18.19
N LEU A 674 -30.53 -34.56 19.42
CA LEU A 674 -31.35 -34.51 20.64
C LEU A 674 -31.71 -33.06 20.99
N LEU A 675 -32.99 -32.70 20.93
CA LEU A 675 -33.51 -31.40 21.34
C LEU A 675 -33.63 -31.33 22.87
N THR A 676 -33.02 -30.31 23.47
CA THR A 676 -32.95 -30.06 24.90
C THR A 676 -33.48 -28.66 25.18
N ILE A 677 -34.33 -28.54 26.20
CA ILE A 677 -34.89 -27.26 26.61
C ILE A 677 -34.69 -27.10 28.12
N PRO A 678 -33.93 -26.09 28.56
CA PRO A 678 -33.76 -25.78 29.97
C PRO A 678 -35.05 -25.19 30.55
N ALA A 679 -35.22 -25.35 31.86
CA ALA A 679 -36.50 -25.34 32.56
C ALA A 679 -37.34 -24.04 32.51
N THR A 680 -36.84 -22.91 32.00
CA THR A 680 -37.54 -21.62 32.08
C THR A 680 -37.25 -20.70 30.90
N GLY A 681 -38.29 -20.21 30.21
CA GLY A 681 -38.21 -19.09 29.26
C GLY A 681 -37.96 -19.43 27.79
N ALA A 682 -37.90 -20.72 27.45
CA ALA A 682 -37.76 -21.22 26.09
C ALA A 682 -39.03 -21.95 25.63
N SER A 683 -39.37 -21.85 24.35
CA SER A 683 -40.50 -22.55 23.74
C SER A 683 -40.10 -23.16 22.40
N VAL A 684 -40.81 -24.22 22.01
CA VAL A 684 -40.69 -24.83 20.69
C VAL A 684 -42.05 -24.84 20.02
N GLN A 685 -42.12 -24.27 18.84
CA GLN A 685 -43.31 -24.27 18.00
C GLN A 685 -43.07 -25.18 16.80
N LEU A 686 -44.05 -26.03 16.51
CA LEU A 686 -44.04 -26.92 15.35
C LEU A 686 -45.05 -26.42 14.32
N GLY A 687 -44.77 -26.67 13.04
CA GLY A 687 -45.56 -26.21 11.88
C GLY A 687 -47.03 -26.65 11.84
N THR A 688 -47.72 -26.27 10.77
CA THR A 688 -49.13 -26.59 10.53
C THR A 688 -49.25 -28.00 9.96
N LEU A 689 -49.26 -28.99 10.85
CA LEU A 689 -49.17 -30.40 10.47
C LEU A 689 -50.38 -30.86 9.62
N GLN A 690 -50.16 -31.17 8.34
CA GLN A 690 -51.11 -31.85 7.47
C GLN A 690 -50.84 -33.38 7.44
N ALA A 691 -51.79 -34.14 6.87
CA ALA A 691 -51.81 -35.61 6.85
C ALA A 691 -50.66 -36.30 6.06
N ALA A 692 -49.57 -35.60 5.75
CA ALA A 692 -48.36 -36.15 5.14
C ALA A 692 -47.05 -35.57 5.74
N ASP A 693 -47.16 -34.64 6.69
CA ASP A 693 -46.01 -33.92 7.24
C ASP A 693 -45.29 -34.76 8.29
N THR A 694 -43.96 -34.79 8.22
CA THR A 694 -43.11 -35.41 9.23
C THR A 694 -42.17 -34.36 9.81
N VAL A 695 -42.33 -34.07 11.10
CA VAL A 695 -41.33 -33.32 11.88
C VAL A 695 -40.38 -34.33 12.53
N THR A 696 -39.10 -34.20 12.24
CA THR A 696 -38.06 -35.09 12.79
C THR A 696 -37.31 -34.36 13.90
N VAL A 697 -37.28 -34.99 15.08
CA VAL A 697 -36.42 -34.59 16.19
C VAL A 697 -35.57 -35.80 16.56
N GLY A 698 -34.25 -35.62 16.73
CA GLY A 698 -33.36 -36.71 17.15
C GLY A 698 -33.75 -37.29 18.51
N GLY A 699 -34.36 -36.51 19.40
CA GLY A 699 -34.95 -36.91 20.69
C GLY A 699 -35.39 -35.67 21.47
N LEU A 700 -36.07 -35.81 22.62
CA LEU A 700 -36.46 -34.66 23.47
C LEU A 700 -36.01 -34.88 24.93
N TYR A 701 -35.30 -33.91 25.51
CA TYR A 701 -34.93 -33.87 26.93
C TYR A 701 -35.50 -32.62 27.63
N LEU A 702 -36.30 -32.83 28.67
CA LEU A 702 -36.96 -31.77 29.43
C LEU A 702 -36.31 -31.57 30.80
N GLN A 703 -35.77 -30.38 31.06
CA GLN A 703 -35.28 -30.00 32.41
C GLN A 703 -36.33 -29.21 33.23
N GLY A 704 -37.45 -28.84 32.61
CA GLY A 704 -38.62 -28.20 33.23
C GLY A 704 -39.85 -28.24 32.33
N ASP A 705 -40.86 -27.43 32.64
CA ASP A 705 -42.12 -27.41 31.87
C ASP A 705 -41.90 -26.82 30.47
N LEU A 706 -42.38 -27.53 29.44
CA LEU A 706 -42.32 -27.10 28.04
C LEU A 706 -43.73 -26.96 27.47
N THR A 707 -44.07 -25.77 26.95
CA THR A 707 -45.24 -25.61 26.07
C THR A 707 -44.85 -25.95 24.64
N LEU A 708 -45.43 -27.01 24.09
CA LEU A 708 -45.49 -27.24 22.64
C LEU A 708 -46.76 -26.59 22.10
N GLU A 709 -46.59 -25.68 21.15
CA GLU A 709 -47.68 -24.96 20.48
C GLU A 709 -47.66 -25.31 19.00
N LEU A 710 -48.81 -25.74 18.47
CA LEU A 710 -49.01 -26.00 17.05
C LEU A 710 -49.46 -24.70 16.38
N ILE A 711 -48.75 -24.26 15.35
CA ILE A 711 -48.91 -22.92 14.76
C ILE A 711 -50.26 -22.74 14.04
N ALA A 712 -50.97 -23.83 13.66
CA ALA A 712 -52.33 -23.80 13.12
C ALA A 712 -53.01 -25.20 13.12
N PRO A 713 -54.36 -25.28 12.93
CA PRO A 713 -55.13 -26.54 13.00
C PRO A 713 -54.81 -27.53 11.86
N GLY A 714 -54.57 -28.80 12.18
CA GLY A 714 -54.35 -29.88 11.19
C GLY A 714 -54.18 -31.28 11.80
N VAL A 715 -54.40 -32.32 10.97
CA VAL A 715 -54.26 -33.74 11.36
C VAL A 715 -52.79 -34.15 11.28
N CYS A 716 -52.15 -34.38 12.43
CA CYS A 716 -50.81 -34.97 12.50
C CYS A 716 -50.90 -36.50 12.46
N ASP A 717 -50.31 -37.13 11.45
CA ASP A 717 -50.15 -38.60 11.44
C ASP A 717 -49.03 -39.06 12.40
N ARG A 718 -47.91 -38.30 12.53
CA ARG A 718 -46.76 -38.70 13.37
C ARG A 718 -45.73 -37.59 13.65
N VAL A 719 -45.52 -37.25 14.92
CA VAL A 719 -44.25 -36.64 15.38
C VAL A 719 -43.26 -37.78 15.62
N VAL A 720 -42.13 -37.78 14.90
CA VAL A 720 -41.16 -38.89 14.97
C VAL A 720 -39.93 -38.46 15.78
N PHE A 721 -39.81 -39.02 16.98
CA PHE A 721 -38.56 -39.01 17.74
C PHE A 721 -37.70 -40.18 17.26
N THR A 722 -36.57 -39.89 16.62
CA THR A 722 -35.85 -40.88 15.79
C THR A 722 -34.66 -41.58 16.46
N ALA A 723 -34.13 -41.12 17.60
CA ALA A 723 -33.08 -41.84 18.31
C ALA A 723 -33.62 -42.91 19.26
N ALA A 724 -32.76 -43.87 19.60
CA ALA A 724 -32.96 -44.87 20.65
C ALA A 724 -33.28 -44.30 22.06
N ALA A 725 -33.33 -42.97 22.22
CA ALA A 725 -33.44 -42.28 23.49
C ALA A 725 -34.87 -41.86 23.90
N GLY A 726 -35.88 -41.89 23.00
CA GLY A 726 -37.26 -41.50 23.37
C GLY A 726 -37.39 -40.06 23.89
N VAL A 727 -38.45 -39.79 24.66
CA VAL A 727 -38.61 -38.54 25.41
C VAL A 727 -38.19 -38.77 26.86
N THR A 728 -37.24 -37.99 27.36
CA THR A 728 -36.68 -38.11 28.72
C THR A 728 -36.84 -36.80 29.49
N SER A 729 -37.00 -36.86 30.81
CA SER A 729 -37.26 -35.67 31.64
C SER A 729 -36.59 -35.74 33.00
N GLU A 730 -36.25 -34.59 33.58
CA GLU A 730 -35.91 -34.47 35.00
C GLU A 730 -37.15 -34.68 35.89
N GLN A 731 -36.93 -34.93 37.18
CA GLN A 731 -38.02 -35.16 38.13
C GLN A 731 -38.92 -33.90 38.20
N ASP A 732 -40.19 -34.06 37.80
CA ASP A 732 -41.28 -33.06 37.77
C ASP A 732 -41.41 -32.14 36.54
N ALA A 733 -40.56 -32.27 35.52
CA ALA A 733 -40.75 -31.61 34.23
C ALA A 733 -42.01 -32.14 33.49
N ARG A 734 -42.83 -31.23 32.93
CA ARG A 734 -44.08 -31.58 32.22
C ARG A 734 -44.02 -31.14 30.76
N LEU A 735 -44.57 -31.96 29.88
CA LEU A 735 -44.90 -31.55 28.52
C LEU A 735 -46.32 -30.96 28.52
N LEU A 736 -46.41 -29.64 28.32
CA LEU A 736 -47.65 -28.90 28.19
C LEU A 736 -48.01 -28.78 26.71
N LEU A 737 -49.17 -29.30 26.32
CA LEU A 737 -49.65 -29.21 24.94
C LEU A 737 -50.75 -28.13 24.85
N GLY A 738 -50.52 -27.11 24.03
CA GLY A 738 -51.51 -26.07 23.73
C GLY A 738 -52.34 -26.44 22.51
N PHE A 739 -53.67 -26.53 22.67
CA PHE A 739 -54.63 -26.73 21.59
C PHE A 739 -55.67 -25.60 21.58
N GLU A 740 -56.21 -25.28 20.41
CA GLU A 740 -57.45 -24.51 20.26
C GLU A 740 -58.66 -25.42 20.51
N PRO A 741 -59.77 -24.91 21.07
CA PRO A 741 -60.98 -25.70 21.26
C PRO A 741 -61.53 -26.11 19.89
N GLU A 742 -61.75 -27.41 19.68
CA GLU A 742 -62.58 -28.06 18.62
C GLU A 742 -61.91 -29.12 17.72
N GLN A 743 -60.61 -29.47 17.81
CA GLN A 743 -60.06 -30.63 17.06
C GLN A 743 -59.01 -31.44 17.82
N GLU A 744 -59.28 -32.72 18.09
CA GLU A 744 -58.45 -33.58 18.94
C GLU A 744 -58.29 -35.01 18.36
N ASN A 745 -57.10 -35.33 17.85
CA ASN A 745 -56.60 -36.70 17.72
C ASN A 745 -55.08 -36.64 17.87
N VAL A 746 -54.54 -37.12 18.99
CA VAL A 746 -53.09 -37.15 19.24
C VAL A 746 -52.69 -38.57 19.65
N LEU A 747 -51.64 -39.11 19.01
CA LEU A 747 -51.12 -40.45 19.25
C LEU A 747 -49.85 -40.35 20.12
N PHE A 748 -49.91 -40.79 21.38
CA PHE A 748 -48.76 -40.87 22.31
C PHE A 748 -48.21 -42.29 22.38
N SER A 749 -46.90 -42.51 22.38
CA SER A 749 -46.35 -43.89 22.41
C SER A 749 -45.26 -44.17 23.44
N ASP A 750 -44.91 -43.20 24.31
CA ASP A 750 -43.82 -43.35 25.28
C ASP A 750 -44.30 -43.29 26.75
N PRO A 751 -44.12 -44.37 27.54
CA PRO A 751 -44.63 -44.45 28.92
C PRO A 751 -43.83 -43.71 30.00
N SER A 752 -42.67 -43.10 29.68
CA SER A 752 -41.83 -42.40 30.69
C SER A 752 -42.13 -40.91 30.91
N VAL A 753 -43.10 -40.33 30.20
CA VAL A 753 -43.36 -38.87 30.20
C VAL A 753 -44.68 -38.54 30.88
N LYS A 754 -44.69 -37.53 31.76
CA LYS A 754 -45.92 -36.93 32.30
C LYS A 754 -46.47 -35.93 31.29
N TYR A 755 -47.65 -36.20 30.75
CA TYR A 755 -48.37 -35.31 29.84
C TYR A 755 -49.41 -34.49 30.61
N MET A 756 -49.48 -33.18 30.34
CA MET A 756 -50.54 -32.31 30.83
C MET A 756 -51.11 -31.44 29.70
N LEU A 757 -52.43 -31.37 29.61
CA LEU A 757 -53.12 -30.44 28.72
C LEU A 757 -53.00 -29.02 29.29
N ALA A 758 -52.53 -28.07 28.47
CA ALA A 758 -52.32 -26.69 28.92
C ALA A 758 -53.65 -25.93 29.11
N HIS A 759 -54.72 -26.35 28.44
CA HIS A 759 -56.06 -25.82 28.58
C HIS A 759 -57.02 -26.91 29.07
N ALA A 760 -57.57 -26.74 30.28
CA ALA A 760 -58.74 -27.49 30.71
C ALA A 760 -60.00 -26.74 30.22
N PRO A 761 -61.05 -27.45 29.74
CA PRO A 761 -62.37 -26.85 29.59
C PRO A 761 -62.78 -26.20 30.92
N ALA A 762 -63.53 -25.10 30.87
CA ALA A 762 -63.91 -24.31 32.06
C ALA A 762 -64.63 -25.12 33.18
N GLU A 763 -65.05 -26.35 32.88
CA GLU A 763 -65.77 -27.27 33.76
C GLU A 763 -64.87 -28.24 34.56
N LEU A 764 -63.56 -28.31 34.28
CA LEU A 764 -62.59 -29.16 34.99
C LEU A 764 -61.72 -28.35 35.96
N ALA A 765 -61.79 -28.67 37.25
CA ALA A 765 -61.04 -27.97 38.32
C ALA A 765 -59.50 -28.13 38.22
N ALA A 766 -59.01 -29.10 37.42
CA ALA A 766 -57.61 -29.28 37.05
C ALA A 766 -57.48 -30.20 35.81
N PRO A 767 -56.46 -30.04 34.95
CA PRO A 767 -56.19 -30.96 33.84
C PRO A 767 -55.85 -32.38 34.36
N PRO A 768 -56.33 -33.46 33.72
CA PRO A 768 -55.93 -34.81 34.10
C PRO A 768 -54.45 -35.07 33.78
N VAL A 769 -53.77 -35.75 34.69
CA VAL A 769 -52.37 -36.17 34.55
C VAL A 769 -52.34 -37.66 34.22
N PHE A 770 -51.76 -38.01 33.07
CA PHE A 770 -51.55 -39.41 32.69
C PHE A 770 -50.13 -39.84 33.07
N ALA A 771 -50.01 -40.92 33.84
CA ALA A 771 -48.74 -41.49 34.28
C ALA A 771 -48.76 -43.03 34.12
N ASN A 772 -47.61 -43.63 33.80
CA ASN A 772 -47.40 -45.09 33.74
C ASN A 772 -48.23 -45.85 32.68
N LEU A 773 -48.29 -45.35 31.44
CA LEU A 773 -48.94 -46.10 30.35
C LEU A 773 -48.19 -47.42 30.06
N PRO A 774 -48.88 -48.52 29.68
CA PRO A 774 -48.16 -49.70 29.21
C PRO A 774 -47.51 -49.44 27.84
N ALA A 775 -46.38 -50.09 27.55
CA ALA A 775 -45.69 -49.93 26.27
C ALA A 775 -46.61 -50.27 25.08
N GLY A 776 -46.72 -49.37 24.10
CA GLY A 776 -47.61 -49.50 22.94
C GLY A 776 -49.07 -49.09 23.20
N TRP A 777 -49.34 -48.38 24.29
CA TRP A 777 -50.63 -47.74 24.57
C TRP A 777 -50.55 -46.22 24.34
N PHE A 778 -51.64 -45.64 23.84
CA PHE A 778 -51.80 -44.22 23.54
C PHE A 778 -53.07 -43.65 24.20
N VAL A 779 -53.07 -42.34 24.50
CA VAL A 779 -54.25 -41.60 24.97
C VAL A 779 -54.79 -40.75 23.83
N ALA A 780 -56.01 -41.01 23.37
CA ALA A 780 -56.73 -40.13 22.46
C ALA A 780 -57.71 -39.28 23.27
N VAL A 781 -57.87 -38.01 22.92
CA VAL A 781 -58.88 -37.12 23.50
C VAL A 781 -59.98 -36.93 22.45
N LEU A 782 -61.23 -37.06 22.85
CA LEU A 782 -62.40 -36.99 21.98
C LEU A 782 -63.45 -36.10 22.62
N THR A 783 -63.79 -34.98 22.00
CA THR A 783 -64.98 -34.22 22.36
C THR A 783 -66.23 -34.99 21.94
N ASP A 784 -67.18 -35.17 22.86
CA ASP A 784 -68.52 -35.64 22.51
C ASP A 784 -69.33 -34.52 21.85
N PRO A 785 -70.39 -34.86 21.09
CA PRO A 785 -71.25 -33.86 20.43
C PRO A 785 -71.96 -32.89 21.39
N GLU A 786 -71.91 -33.13 22.70
CA GLU A 786 -72.53 -32.32 23.75
C GLU A 786 -71.51 -31.42 24.48
N GLY A 787 -70.24 -31.42 24.06
CA GLY A 787 -69.17 -30.59 24.62
C GLY A 787 -68.37 -31.23 25.76
N GLY A 788 -68.60 -32.50 26.08
CA GLY A 788 -67.81 -33.26 27.06
C GLY A 788 -66.48 -33.76 26.47
N VAL A 789 -65.38 -33.69 27.23
CA VAL A 789 -64.06 -34.20 26.82
C VAL A 789 -63.90 -35.64 27.30
N ASN A 790 -63.78 -36.59 26.39
CA ASN A 790 -63.53 -38.00 26.71
C ASN A 790 -62.06 -38.36 26.48
N TYR A 791 -61.47 -39.08 27.42
CA TYR A 791 -60.14 -39.66 27.26
C TYR A 791 -60.26 -41.14 26.93
N VAL A 792 -59.60 -41.59 25.85
CA VAL A 792 -59.56 -42.99 25.39
C VAL A 792 -58.14 -43.50 25.47
N LEU A 793 -57.91 -44.52 26.29
CA LEU A 793 -56.66 -45.27 26.25
C LEU A 793 -56.79 -46.41 25.23
N SER A 794 -55.84 -46.54 24.32
CA SER A 794 -55.89 -47.57 23.27
C SER A 794 -54.53 -48.24 23.10
N GLY A 795 -54.54 -49.57 23.03
CA GLY A 795 -53.35 -50.38 22.78
C GLY A 795 -53.52 -51.27 21.55
N LYS A 796 -52.43 -51.94 21.14
CA LYS A 796 -52.38 -52.85 19.97
C LYS A 796 -53.41 -53.99 19.96
N LEU A 797 -54.12 -54.23 21.08
CA LEU A 797 -55.11 -55.29 21.27
C LEU A 797 -56.55 -54.77 21.53
N GLY A 798 -56.78 -53.45 21.45
CA GLY A 798 -58.10 -52.83 21.65
C GLY A 798 -58.09 -51.67 22.65
N SER A 799 -59.17 -50.86 22.63
CA SER A 799 -59.38 -49.67 23.47
C SER A 799 -59.88 -50.04 24.87
N LEU A 800 -59.39 -49.36 25.92
CA LEU A 800 -59.92 -49.48 27.27
C LEU A 800 -60.19 -48.11 27.92
N LEU A 801 -61.43 -47.98 28.41
CA LEU A 801 -61.99 -46.99 29.32
C LEU A 801 -62.12 -45.53 28.84
N PHE A 802 -63.37 -45.07 28.89
CA PHE A 802 -63.81 -43.68 28.75
C PHE A 802 -63.78 -43.01 30.12
N LEU A 803 -62.96 -41.97 30.29
CA LEU A 803 -63.13 -40.99 31.36
C LEU A 803 -63.85 -39.79 30.77
N LYS A 804 -65.06 -39.50 31.27
CA LYS A 804 -65.84 -38.31 30.97
C LYS A 804 -65.59 -37.25 32.04
#